data_AF-A0A959XZI2-F1
#
_entry.id   AF-A0A959XZI2-F1
#
_cell.length_a   1.000
_cell.length_b   1.000
_cell.length_c   1.000
_cell.angle_alpha   90.00
_cell.angle_beta   90.00
_cell.angle_gamma   90.00
#
_symmetry.space_group_name_H-M   'P 1'
#
loop_
_entity.id
_entity.type
_entity.pdbx_description
1 polymer ?
#
loop_
_entity_poly.entity_id
_entity_poly.type
_entity_poly.pdbx_seq_one_letter_code
_entity_poly.pdbx_strand_id
1 'polypeptide(L)'
;MIYTAKDIATIINADLHLVNETAVTEIVIDSRKIQSPEQSVYFALNGLSRDGHSFIQDAYDEGVQNFVVSQVIDYKKFPKASFLKVEDTLAALQLLTATHRKRFSIPVIGITGSNGKTIVKEWLFQLLQPEYNIVRSPRSYNSQIGVPLSVWQMNETHTLAIFEAGISRSGEMEKLEKVIQPTIGLFTNIGEAHSEGFTSQEQKLKEKEILFVNARRPASLRITAIKPEGNYSVVTAQNEDHPESTSIRIPFRDNASIQNAVTCWQLMLMMGYDDEVIKTRMALLEPVNMRLELKKAINGCYVINDSYSADLTSFEIALNFLDQQSSGSGKTVILSDFLQSAIADQELYDKVIAALQKHAIRKVIAIGSRIVKFISILREEGIEVEIYDSTDEFIDHFRFSTLKDEFILVKGARRFGFERIVQELEQKAHGTVMEINLSAIIHNLKEHQEHLKPGTKVMAMVKAFAYGSGGAEIAGILQFHKVDYLGVAYADEGIELRKAGIHLPIMVMNPEENTFESIVEYNLEPELYSLTMLRSFSRFLVSQGLKNYPVHLEIETGMNRLGFSEEEADELAGIIKSTGLIKVKSIFSHLVASEEPELDTFTLEQAEKFSSIAGRIQKYLDYNILIHIANSAAAIRHPELQMDMIRLGIGLYGIDNTRSDKLKLQTVTTLKSTVAQIKNIKKGESVSYNRRTIMEKDSVIATIRIGYADGYPRRLGNAKGFVVIKGKLVPVAGTVCMDMLMADITGIENVNEGDEVIIFGDQLPVTELADWAGTIPYEIMTGISQRVKRVYFQE
;
A
#
# COMPACT_ATOMS: atom_id res chain seq x y z
N MET A 1 -35.36 -2.99 -3.44
CA MET A 1 -36.27 -1.85 -3.63
C MET A 1 -35.87 -1.08 -4.88
N ILE A 2 -36.83 -0.46 -5.56
CA ILE A 2 -36.63 0.16 -6.88
C ILE A 2 -37.07 1.62 -6.80
N TYR A 3 -36.24 2.54 -7.30
CA TYR A 3 -36.58 3.95 -7.50
C TYR A 3 -36.83 4.22 -8.98
N THR A 4 -37.48 5.34 -9.31
CA THR A 4 -37.53 5.87 -10.68
C THR A 4 -36.84 7.23 -10.76
N ALA A 5 -36.57 7.72 -11.97
CA ALA A 5 -36.07 9.07 -12.18
C ALA A 5 -36.98 10.14 -11.55
N LYS A 6 -38.31 9.95 -11.58
CA LYS A 6 -39.27 10.87 -10.94
C LYS A 6 -39.20 10.82 -9.43
N ASP A 7 -39.08 9.62 -8.84
CA ASP A 7 -38.93 9.48 -7.39
C ASP A 7 -37.67 10.20 -6.92
N ILE A 8 -36.55 9.98 -7.63
CA ILE A 8 -35.28 10.61 -7.30
C ILE A 8 -35.39 12.13 -7.46
N ALA A 9 -35.93 12.63 -8.58
CA ALA A 9 -36.09 14.06 -8.81
C ALA A 9 -36.94 14.74 -7.73
N THR A 10 -37.99 14.07 -7.26
CA THR A 10 -38.83 14.55 -6.16
C THR A 10 -38.05 14.62 -4.84
N ILE A 11 -37.26 13.59 -4.52
CA ILE A 11 -36.48 13.52 -3.28
C ILE A 11 -35.38 14.60 -3.25
N ILE A 12 -34.67 14.79 -4.36
CA ILE A 12 -33.53 15.72 -4.43
C ILE A 12 -33.93 17.13 -4.92
N ASN A 13 -35.21 17.36 -5.16
CA ASN A 13 -35.76 18.61 -5.71
C ASN A 13 -35.07 19.04 -7.02
N ALA A 14 -34.92 18.10 -7.96
CA ALA A 14 -34.29 18.34 -9.26
C ALA A 14 -35.27 18.90 -10.29
N ASP A 15 -34.76 19.75 -11.18
CA ASP A 15 -35.40 20.06 -12.45
C ASP A 15 -35.19 18.87 -13.41
N LEU A 16 -36.27 18.16 -13.69
CA LEU A 16 -36.26 16.87 -14.39
C LEU A 16 -36.54 17.05 -15.88
N HIS A 17 -35.55 16.73 -16.71
CA HIS A 17 -35.77 16.37 -18.11
C HIS A 17 -35.93 14.85 -18.22
N LEU A 18 -37.18 14.38 -18.30
CA LEU A 18 -37.48 12.96 -18.38
C LEU A 18 -37.57 12.51 -19.83
N VAL A 19 -36.84 11.45 -20.18
CA VAL A 19 -36.95 10.75 -21.47
C VAL A 19 -37.71 9.44 -21.29
N ASN A 20 -37.19 8.57 -20.41
CA ASN A 20 -37.79 7.27 -20.08
C ASN A 20 -37.82 7.07 -18.57
N GLU A 21 -38.75 6.25 -18.11
CA GLU A 21 -38.91 5.88 -16.71
C GLU A 21 -38.37 4.46 -16.51
N THR A 22 -37.13 4.35 -16.01
CA THR A 22 -36.49 3.07 -15.70
C THR A 22 -36.33 2.88 -14.19
N ALA A 23 -36.26 1.60 -13.81
CA ALA A 23 -35.96 1.18 -12.45
C ALA A 23 -34.51 1.52 -12.10
N VAL A 24 -34.29 2.35 -11.09
CA VAL A 24 -32.99 2.68 -10.53
C VAL A 24 -32.76 1.88 -9.26
N THR A 25 -31.73 1.05 -9.27
CA THR A 25 -31.28 0.24 -8.13
C THR A 25 -29.86 0.55 -7.74
N GLU A 26 -29.06 1.15 -8.62
CA GLU A 26 -27.64 1.42 -8.42
C GLU A 26 -27.32 2.93 -8.53
N ILE A 27 -26.45 3.41 -7.64
CA ILE A 27 -25.85 4.74 -7.74
C ILE A 27 -24.42 4.58 -8.26
N VAL A 28 -24.10 5.31 -9.33
CA VAL A 28 -22.76 5.31 -9.94
C VAL A 28 -22.16 6.71 -9.88
N ILE A 29 -20.86 6.79 -9.61
CA ILE A 29 -20.08 8.05 -9.64
C ILE A 29 -18.81 7.95 -10.51
N ASP A 30 -18.45 6.75 -10.97
CA ASP A 30 -17.26 6.47 -11.78
C ASP A 30 -17.73 5.72 -13.03
N SER A 31 -17.58 6.34 -14.20
CA SER A 31 -18.05 5.79 -15.48
C SER A 31 -17.38 4.45 -15.83
N ARG A 32 -16.25 4.11 -15.21
CA ARG A 32 -15.51 2.86 -15.45
C ARG A 32 -15.99 1.68 -14.59
N LYS A 33 -16.91 1.91 -13.66
CA LYS A 33 -17.36 0.90 -12.67
C LYS A 33 -18.85 0.58 -12.77
N ILE A 34 -19.43 0.80 -13.95
CA ILE A 34 -20.85 0.57 -14.18
C ILE A 34 -21.09 -0.94 -14.32
N GLN A 35 -21.97 -1.50 -13.47
CA GLN A 35 -22.33 -2.92 -13.56
C GLN A 35 -23.67 -3.13 -14.26
N SER A 36 -24.68 -2.32 -13.92
CA SER A 36 -26.02 -2.39 -14.51
C SER A 36 -26.42 -1.01 -15.07
N PRO A 37 -25.94 -0.63 -16.27
CA PRO A 37 -26.08 0.74 -16.80
C PRO A 37 -27.54 1.23 -16.84
N GLU A 38 -28.45 0.40 -17.35
CA GLU A 38 -29.87 0.76 -17.51
C GLU A 38 -30.61 0.94 -16.18
N GLN A 39 -30.08 0.34 -15.10
CA GLN A 39 -30.62 0.42 -13.74
C GLN A 39 -29.84 1.37 -12.83
N SER A 40 -28.89 2.12 -13.41
CA SER A 40 -28.03 3.04 -12.71
C SER A 40 -28.51 4.48 -12.82
N VAL A 41 -28.21 5.26 -11.78
CA VAL A 41 -28.18 6.72 -11.86
C VAL A 41 -26.75 7.21 -11.68
N TYR A 42 -26.24 7.95 -12.67
CA TYR A 42 -24.90 8.54 -12.62
C TYR A 42 -24.94 9.90 -11.95
N PHE A 43 -24.21 10.07 -10.85
CA PHE A 43 -24.02 11.36 -10.19
C PHE A 43 -22.73 12.02 -10.70
N ALA A 44 -22.88 13.11 -11.46
CA ALA A 44 -21.76 13.92 -11.92
C ALA A 44 -21.24 14.81 -10.78
N LEU A 45 -20.34 14.26 -9.95
CA LEU A 45 -19.77 14.95 -8.80
C LEU A 45 -18.63 15.89 -9.23
N ASN A 46 -18.61 17.11 -8.67
CA ASN A 46 -17.51 18.06 -8.87
C ASN A 46 -16.41 17.82 -7.83
N GLY A 47 -15.32 17.16 -8.23
CA GLY A 47 -14.14 16.95 -7.40
C GLY A 47 -13.12 18.09 -7.52
N LEU A 48 -12.13 18.12 -6.61
CA LEU A 48 -11.02 19.10 -6.65
C LEU A 48 -10.09 18.91 -7.86
N SER A 49 -9.99 17.68 -8.37
CA SER A 49 -9.06 17.30 -9.45
C SER A 49 -9.75 16.96 -10.77
N ARG A 50 -11.02 16.56 -10.75
CA ARG A 50 -11.79 16.16 -11.93
C ARG A 50 -13.27 16.49 -11.74
N ASP A 51 -13.88 16.94 -12.82
CA ASP A 51 -15.32 17.23 -12.91
C ASP A 51 -16.05 16.02 -13.52
N GLY A 52 -16.96 15.41 -12.75
CA GLY A 52 -17.79 14.27 -13.17
C GLY A 52 -18.61 14.54 -14.44
N HIS A 53 -18.92 15.81 -14.73
CA HIS A 53 -19.65 16.18 -15.95
C HIS A 53 -18.87 15.87 -17.23
N SER A 54 -17.53 15.85 -17.15
CA SER A 54 -16.66 15.50 -18.29
C SER A 54 -16.83 14.04 -18.73
N PHE A 55 -17.39 13.18 -17.87
CA PHE A 55 -17.54 11.74 -18.13
C PHE A 55 -18.99 11.34 -18.42
N ILE A 56 -19.90 12.31 -18.61
CA ILE A 56 -21.31 12.02 -18.96
C ILE A 56 -21.39 11.26 -20.28
N GLN A 57 -20.57 11.63 -21.28
CA GLN A 57 -20.53 10.93 -22.56
C GLN A 57 -20.13 9.47 -22.38
N ASP A 58 -19.04 9.21 -21.65
CA ASP A 58 -18.57 7.84 -21.39
C ASP A 58 -19.64 7.00 -20.68
N ALA A 59 -20.26 7.53 -19.62
CA ALA A 59 -21.30 6.82 -18.89
C ALA A 59 -22.57 6.60 -19.74
N TYR A 60 -22.89 7.53 -20.64
CA TYR A 60 -23.99 7.38 -21.60
C TYR A 60 -23.69 6.31 -22.64
N ASP A 61 -22.46 6.25 -23.14
CA ASP A 61 -22.01 5.26 -24.12
C ASP A 61 -22.01 3.85 -23.53
N GLU A 62 -21.73 3.72 -22.23
CA GLU A 62 -21.91 2.47 -21.46
C GLU A 62 -23.38 2.10 -21.22
N GLY A 63 -24.33 2.97 -21.58
CA GLY A 63 -25.76 2.69 -21.53
C GLY A 63 -26.51 3.24 -20.31
N VAL A 64 -25.89 4.11 -19.51
CA VAL A 64 -26.60 4.78 -18.41
C VAL A 64 -27.66 5.72 -18.98
N GLN A 65 -28.85 5.69 -18.37
CA GLN A 65 -30.01 6.46 -18.83
C GLN A 65 -30.44 7.56 -17.87
N ASN A 66 -29.94 7.59 -16.63
CA ASN A 66 -30.33 8.59 -15.64
C ASN A 66 -29.09 9.32 -15.11
N PHE A 67 -29.09 10.65 -15.17
CA PHE A 67 -27.94 11.46 -14.79
C PHE A 67 -28.36 12.57 -13.83
N VAL A 68 -27.67 12.70 -12.70
CA VAL A 68 -27.80 13.83 -11.78
C VAL A 68 -26.64 14.78 -12.03
N VAL A 69 -26.95 16.02 -12.40
CA VAL A 69 -25.98 17.02 -12.87
C VAL A 69 -26.20 18.37 -12.18
N SER A 70 -25.15 19.18 -12.03
CA SER A 70 -25.25 20.56 -11.58
C SER A 70 -25.12 21.59 -12.72
N GLN A 71 -24.65 21.15 -13.88
CA GLN A 71 -24.48 22.01 -15.05
C GLN A 71 -25.64 21.88 -16.04
N VAL A 72 -25.83 22.89 -16.89
CA VAL A 72 -26.78 22.82 -18.01
C VAL A 72 -26.20 21.88 -19.06
N ILE A 73 -26.94 20.83 -19.42
CA ILE A 73 -26.56 19.87 -20.45
C ILE A 73 -27.41 20.08 -21.69
N ASP A 74 -26.79 19.99 -22.87
CA ASP A 74 -27.52 19.95 -24.14
C ASP A 74 -28.12 18.55 -24.34
N TYR A 75 -29.37 18.37 -23.89
CA TYR A 75 -30.07 17.09 -23.94
C TYR A 75 -30.19 16.49 -25.34
N LYS A 76 -30.08 17.31 -26.40
CA LYS A 76 -30.13 16.83 -27.80
C LYS A 76 -28.99 15.87 -28.13
N LYS A 77 -27.86 15.96 -27.41
CA LYS A 77 -26.71 15.04 -27.56
C LYS A 77 -26.98 13.66 -26.96
N PHE A 78 -27.95 13.54 -26.07
CA PHE A 78 -28.21 12.34 -25.27
C PHE A 78 -29.69 11.93 -25.33
N PRO A 79 -30.20 11.54 -26.51
CA PRO A 79 -31.64 11.37 -26.76
C PRO A 79 -32.31 10.23 -25.96
N LYS A 80 -31.52 9.40 -25.27
CA LYS A 80 -32.02 8.29 -24.41
C LYS A 80 -31.88 8.58 -22.91
N ALA A 81 -31.33 9.73 -22.54
CA ALA A 81 -30.96 10.01 -21.15
C ALA A 81 -31.92 11.01 -20.50
N SER A 82 -32.40 10.65 -19.32
CA SER A 82 -33.07 11.55 -18.38
C SER A 82 -32.02 12.31 -17.56
N PHE A 83 -32.19 13.63 -17.42
CA PHE A 83 -31.30 14.48 -16.64
C PHE A 83 -32.07 15.10 -15.47
N LEU A 84 -31.48 15.00 -14.28
CA LEU A 84 -31.96 15.55 -13.03
C LEU A 84 -31.01 16.68 -12.63
N LYS A 85 -31.37 17.92 -12.94
CA LYS A 85 -30.54 19.07 -12.67
C LYS A 85 -30.76 19.59 -11.24
N VAL A 86 -29.69 19.69 -10.47
CA VAL A 86 -29.66 20.21 -9.09
C VAL A 86 -28.62 21.31 -8.96
N GLU A 87 -28.59 22.04 -7.84
CA GLU A 87 -27.52 23.03 -7.61
C GLU A 87 -26.20 22.35 -7.19
N ASP A 88 -26.27 21.35 -6.30
CA ASP A 88 -25.12 20.62 -5.77
C ASP A 88 -25.39 19.11 -5.83
N THR A 89 -24.65 18.40 -6.69
CA THR A 89 -24.80 16.96 -6.90
C THR A 89 -24.38 16.13 -5.69
N LEU A 90 -23.44 16.61 -4.86
CA LEU A 90 -23.05 15.92 -3.63
C LEU A 90 -24.14 16.07 -2.56
N ALA A 91 -24.69 17.26 -2.40
CA ALA A 91 -25.80 17.49 -1.48
C ALA A 91 -27.04 16.66 -1.88
N ALA A 92 -27.33 16.57 -3.19
CA ALA A 92 -28.38 15.73 -3.72
C ALA A 92 -28.15 14.23 -3.44
N LEU A 93 -26.92 13.73 -3.60
CA LEU A 93 -26.55 12.35 -3.27
C LEU A 93 -26.80 12.06 -1.79
N GLN A 94 -26.35 12.95 -0.91
CA GLN A 94 -26.55 12.82 0.54
C GLN A 94 -28.04 12.84 0.90
N LEU A 95 -28.84 13.72 0.30
CA LEU A 95 -30.28 13.81 0.55
C LEU A 95 -31.05 12.57 0.06
N LEU A 96 -30.71 12.06 -1.13
CA LEU A 96 -31.30 10.84 -1.67
C LEU A 96 -31.05 9.66 -0.73
N THR A 97 -29.80 9.47 -0.33
CA THR A 97 -29.44 8.35 0.56
C THR A 97 -29.99 8.53 1.97
N ALA A 98 -30.02 9.74 2.52
CA ALA A 98 -30.65 10.00 3.82
C ALA A 98 -32.15 9.65 3.79
N THR A 99 -32.83 9.91 2.67
CA THR A 99 -34.24 9.54 2.48
C THR A 99 -34.41 8.03 2.33
N HIS A 100 -33.47 7.36 1.65
CA HIS A 100 -33.42 5.90 1.58
C HIS A 100 -33.25 5.27 2.97
N ARG A 101 -32.30 5.76 3.76
CA ARG A 101 -32.02 5.30 5.14
C ARG A 101 -33.26 5.32 6.04
N LYS A 102 -34.09 6.37 5.94
CA LYS A 102 -35.32 6.54 6.74
C LYS A 102 -36.36 5.44 6.54
N ARG A 103 -36.26 4.64 5.47
CA ARG A 103 -37.17 3.51 5.22
C ARG A 103 -36.88 2.30 6.10
N PHE A 104 -35.75 2.27 6.80
CA PHE A 104 -35.33 1.16 7.64
C PHE A 104 -35.34 1.53 9.12
N SER A 105 -35.91 0.66 9.95
CA SER A 105 -35.93 0.80 11.42
C SER A 105 -34.93 -0.09 12.13
N ILE A 106 -34.10 -0.84 11.40
CA ILE A 106 -33.08 -1.72 11.96
C ILE A 106 -32.04 -0.92 12.76
N PRO A 107 -31.36 -1.53 13.75
CA PRO A 107 -30.27 -0.87 14.46
C PRO A 107 -29.13 -0.48 13.51
N VAL A 108 -28.59 0.72 13.71
CA VAL A 108 -27.47 1.25 12.94
C VAL A 108 -26.38 1.73 13.87
N ILE A 109 -25.20 1.13 13.71
CA ILE A 109 -23.98 1.46 14.45
C ILE A 109 -23.19 2.46 13.61
N GLY A 110 -23.04 3.68 14.13
CA GLY A 110 -22.17 4.71 13.58
C GLY A 110 -20.81 4.69 14.29
N ILE A 111 -19.72 4.62 13.53
CA ILE A 111 -18.35 4.57 14.08
C ILE A 111 -17.59 5.81 13.63
N THR A 112 -17.00 6.56 14.57
CA THR A 112 -15.98 7.57 14.22
C THR A 112 -14.82 7.58 15.21
N GLY A 113 -13.75 8.26 14.80
CA GLY A 113 -12.51 8.44 15.56
C GLY A 113 -11.36 8.79 14.62
N SER A 114 -10.17 9.02 15.17
CA SER A 114 -8.99 9.29 14.36
C SER A 114 -8.45 7.98 13.77
N ASN A 115 -8.26 6.96 14.62
CA ASN A 115 -7.70 5.66 14.24
C ASN A 115 -8.63 4.51 14.67
N GLY A 116 -8.56 3.35 13.99
CA GLY A 116 -9.28 2.13 14.40
C GLY A 116 -10.71 1.95 13.87
N LYS A 117 -11.29 2.92 13.16
CA LYS A 117 -12.67 2.85 12.62
C LYS A 117 -12.93 1.58 11.80
N THR A 118 -12.08 1.33 10.81
CA THR A 118 -12.21 0.17 9.91
C THR A 118 -11.98 -1.15 10.66
N ILE A 119 -11.02 -1.19 11.61
CA ILE A 119 -10.75 -2.37 12.43
C ILE A 119 -11.97 -2.71 13.29
N VAL A 120 -12.49 -1.74 14.03
CA VAL A 120 -13.67 -1.92 14.89
C VAL A 120 -14.88 -2.34 14.06
N LYS A 121 -15.12 -1.73 12.89
CA LYS A 121 -16.20 -2.16 11.98
C LYS A 121 -16.08 -3.62 11.57
N GLU A 122 -14.88 -4.05 11.14
CA GLU A 122 -14.65 -5.43 10.69
C GLU A 122 -14.73 -6.43 11.84
N TRP A 123 -14.21 -6.10 13.02
CA TRP A 123 -14.34 -6.95 14.21
C TRP A 123 -15.78 -7.04 14.70
N LEU A 124 -16.54 -5.94 14.72
CA LEU A 124 -17.96 -6.00 15.03
C LEU A 124 -18.72 -6.89 14.05
N PHE A 125 -18.39 -6.83 12.77
CA PHE A 125 -18.94 -7.79 11.82
C PHE A 125 -18.56 -9.23 12.18
N GLN A 126 -17.29 -9.54 12.49
CA GLN A 126 -16.89 -10.89 12.92
C GLN A 126 -17.67 -11.37 14.15
N LEU A 127 -17.88 -10.50 15.12
CA LEU A 127 -18.53 -10.79 16.40
C LEU A 127 -20.06 -10.94 16.27
N LEU A 128 -20.69 -10.22 15.34
CA LEU A 128 -22.14 -10.09 15.24
C LEU A 128 -22.76 -10.82 14.04
N GLN A 129 -21.99 -11.13 12.99
CA GLN A 129 -22.49 -11.85 11.81
C GLN A 129 -23.17 -13.21 12.10
N PRO A 130 -22.87 -13.96 13.19
CA PRO A 130 -23.59 -15.21 13.45
C PRO A 130 -25.10 -15.03 13.70
N GLU A 131 -25.55 -13.81 14.04
CA GLU A 131 -26.94 -13.52 14.42
C GLU A 131 -27.62 -12.48 13.53
N TYR A 132 -26.85 -11.68 12.80
CA TYR A 132 -27.39 -10.59 11.99
C TYR A 132 -26.97 -10.73 10.53
N ASN A 133 -27.89 -10.38 9.63
CA ASN A 133 -27.54 -10.05 8.26
C ASN A 133 -27.07 -8.59 8.20
N ILE A 134 -25.76 -8.38 8.09
CA ILE A 134 -25.13 -7.07 8.32
C ILE A 134 -24.78 -6.39 7.00
N VAL A 135 -25.31 -5.18 6.80
CA VAL A 135 -24.78 -4.21 5.82
C VAL A 135 -23.76 -3.30 6.48
N ARG A 136 -22.68 -2.95 5.79
CA ARG A 136 -21.63 -2.10 6.37
C ARG A 136 -20.86 -1.33 5.30
N SER A 137 -20.11 -0.31 5.72
CA SER A 137 -19.23 0.43 4.81
C SER A 137 -18.23 -0.52 4.12
N PRO A 138 -18.18 -0.60 2.79
CA PRO A 138 -17.15 -1.37 2.10
C PRO A 138 -15.78 -0.69 2.28
N ARG A 139 -14.73 -1.49 2.48
CA ARG A 139 -13.34 -1.01 2.60
C ARG A 139 -13.20 0.13 3.61
N SER A 140 -12.77 1.32 3.21
CA SER A 140 -12.64 2.54 4.03
C SER A 140 -13.58 3.66 3.57
N TYR A 141 -14.77 3.31 3.06
CA TYR A 141 -15.76 4.27 2.56
C TYR A 141 -16.40 5.05 3.71
N ASN A 142 -15.67 6.07 4.19
CA ASN A 142 -16.03 6.88 5.35
C ASN A 142 -16.10 8.38 5.06
N SER A 143 -15.93 8.80 3.81
CA SER A 143 -15.95 10.21 3.40
C SER A 143 -17.36 10.73 3.10
N GLN A 144 -17.45 12.03 2.77
CA GLN A 144 -18.68 12.72 2.32
C GLN A 144 -19.40 12.02 1.15
N ILE A 145 -18.67 11.27 0.32
CA ILE A 145 -19.18 10.50 -0.82
C ILE A 145 -19.31 9.02 -0.44
N GLY A 146 -18.31 8.45 0.22
CA GLY A 146 -18.26 7.02 0.54
C GLY A 146 -19.39 6.57 1.47
N VAL A 147 -19.77 7.39 2.44
CA VAL A 147 -20.87 7.10 3.37
C VAL A 147 -22.22 6.97 2.64
N PRO A 148 -22.66 7.95 1.82
CA PRO A 148 -23.86 7.79 1.00
C PRO A 148 -23.89 6.51 0.15
N LEU A 149 -22.76 6.14 -0.46
CA LEU A 149 -22.70 4.91 -1.25
C LEU A 149 -22.83 3.65 -0.38
N SER A 150 -22.29 3.68 0.84
CA SER A 150 -22.40 2.59 1.81
C SER A 150 -23.83 2.38 2.28
N VAL A 151 -24.50 3.48 2.64
CA VAL A 151 -25.87 3.46 3.18
C VAL A 151 -26.88 3.10 2.08
N TRP A 152 -26.61 3.41 0.82
CA TRP A 152 -27.45 2.99 -0.31
C TRP A 152 -27.55 1.46 -0.46
N GLN A 153 -26.57 0.70 0.03
CA GLN A 153 -26.59 -0.77 -0.03
C GLN A 153 -27.61 -1.40 0.93
N MET A 154 -28.24 -0.61 1.80
CA MET A 154 -29.28 -1.09 2.70
C MET A 154 -30.48 -1.64 1.92
N ASN A 155 -31.06 -2.72 2.44
CA ASN A 155 -32.24 -3.35 1.85
C ASN A 155 -32.99 -4.13 2.94
N GLU A 156 -34.18 -4.63 2.61
CA GLU A 156 -35.12 -5.25 3.55
C GLU A 156 -34.60 -6.56 4.17
N THR A 157 -33.57 -7.18 3.60
CA THR A 157 -32.99 -8.42 4.15
C THR A 157 -32.03 -8.16 5.30
N HIS A 158 -31.49 -6.94 5.41
CA HIS A 158 -30.53 -6.61 6.45
C HIS A 158 -31.22 -6.41 7.79
N THR A 159 -30.59 -6.90 8.86
CA THR A 159 -31.11 -6.82 10.24
C THR A 159 -30.24 -5.96 11.16
N LEU A 160 -29.06 -5.56 10.71
CA LEU A 160 -28.15 -4.64 11.40
C LEU A 160 -27.31 -3.87 10.36
N ALA A 161 -26.97 -2.61 10.63
CA ALA A 161 -26.03 -1.85 9.80
C ALA A 161 -24.84 -1.29 10.59
N ILE A 162 -23.64 -1.27 9.99
CA ILE A 162 -22.42 -0.76 10.59
C ILE A 162 -21.69 0.20 9.62
N PHE A 163 -21.77 1.50 9.89
CA PHE A 163 -21.17 2.52 9.02
C PHE A 163 -20.10 3.31 9.76
N GLU A 164 -18.97 3.52 9.09
CA GLU A 164 -17.92 4.39 9.60
C GLU A 164 -17.95 5.77 8.92
N ALA A 165 -17.65 6.81 9.70
CA ALA A 165 -17.61 8.20 9.25
C ALA A 165 -16.28 8.86 9.61
N GLY A 166 -15.68 9.50 8.61
CA GLY A 166 -14.48 10.30 8.68
C GLY A 166 -14.75 11.74 8.28
N ILE A 167 -14.03 12.66 8.90
CA ILE A 167 -14.11 14.10 8.63
C ILE A 167 -12.71 14.66 8.52
N SER A 168 -12.54 15.66 7.67
CA SER A 168 -11.27 16.38 7.48
C SER A 168 -11.34 17.83 7.95
N ARG A 169 -12.54 18.40 8.11
CA ARG A 169 -12.79 19.77 8.58
C ARG A 169 -14.13 19.90 9.30
N SER A 170 -14.32 21.03 9.98
CA SER A 170 -15.58 21.38 10.66
C SER A 170 -16.77 21.50 9.68
N GLY A 171 -17.97 21.14 10.14
CA GLY A 171 -19.23 21.15 9.37
C GLY A 171 -19.45 19.95 8.44
N GLU A 172 -18.56 18.96 8.46
CA GLU A 172 -18.67 17.74 7.64
C GLU A 172 -19.47 16.64 8.35
N MET A 173 -19.42 16.57 9.68
CA MET A 173 -20.06 15.46 10.42
C MET A 173 -21.58 15.60 10.43
N GLU A 174 -22.11 16.82 10.50
CA GLU A 174 -23.55 17.09 10.46
C GLU A 174 -24.20 16.50 9.19
N LYS A 175 -23.50 16.58 8.06
CA LYS A 175 -23.97 16.01 6.79
C LYS A 175 -23.99 14.47 6.85
N LEU A 176 -22.95 13.86 7.43
CA LEU A 176 -22.85 12.40 7.55
C LEU A 176 -23.86 11.84 8.56
N GLU A 177 -24.11 12.53 9.67
CA GLU A 177 -25.12 12.13 10.66
C GLU A 177 -26.50 12.04 10.03
N LYS A 178 -26.88 13.04 9.22
CA LYS A 178 -28.17 13.07 8.51
C LYS A 178 -28.33 11.89 7.54
N VAL A 179 -27.23 11.38 6.99
CA VAL A 179 -27.21 10.22 6.08
C VAL A 179 -27.23 8.90 6.84
N ILE A 180 -26.39 8.74 7.87
CA ILE A 180 -26.24 7.48 8.61
C ILE A 180 -27.42 7.26 9.56
N GLN A 181 -27.85 8.32 10.26
CA GLN A 181 -28.86 8.29 11.33
C GLN A 181 -28.61 7.12 12.29
N PRO A 182 -27.45 7.11 12.98
CA PRO A 182 -27.07 5.99 13.82
C PRO A 182 -27.97 5.92 15.06
N THR A 183 -28.40 4.71 15.40
CA THR A 183 -29.10 4.44 16.67
C THR A 183 -28.12 4.15 17.80
N ILE A 184 -26.91 3.69 17.45
CA ILE A 184 -25.81 3.40 18.37
C ILE A 184 -24.55 4.09 17.86
N GLY A 185 -23.83 4.78 18.75
CA GLY A 185 -22.61 5.51 18.44
C GLY A 185 -21.39 4.89 19.10
N LEU A 186 -20.32 4.68 18.33
CA LEU A 186 -19.04 4.19 18.83
C LEU A 186 -17.91 5.16 18.50
N PHE A 187 -17.17 5.53 19.53
CA PHE A 187 -15.98 6.36 19.43
C PHE A 187 -14.74 5.45 19.51
N THR A 188 -13.90 5.44 18.48
CA THR A 188 -12.59 4.80 18.51
C THR A 188 -11.51 5.78 19.00
N ASN A 189 -10.23 5.42 18.98
CA ASN A 189 -9.20 6.30 19.54
C ASN A 189 -9.12 7.69 18.85
N ILE A 190 -8.98 8.76 19.65
CA ILE A 190 -8.78 10.15 19.22
C ILE A 190 -7.27 10.44 19.23
N GLY A 191 -6.73 10.65 18.04
CA GLY A 191 -5.33 11.04 17.81
C GLY A 191 -5.23 12.25 16.88
N GLU A 192 -4.00 12.64 16.53
CA GLU A 192 -3.70 13.88 15.80
C GLU A 192 -4.07 13.88 14.31
N ALA A 193 -4.46 12.74 13.71
CA ALA A 193 -4.80 12.64 12.29
C ALA A 193 -5.91 13.61 11.83
N HIS A 194 -5.70 14.37 10.74
CA HIS A 194 -6.62 15.39 10.21
C HIS A 194 -6.86 16.61 11.13
N SER A 195 -5.84 17.06 11.88
CA SER A 195 -5.99 18.26 12.73
C SER A 195 -5.88 19.59 11.94
N GLU A 196 -5.35 19.59 10.72
CA GLU A 196 -5.20 20.80 9.88
C GLU A 196 -6.52 21.54 9.57
N GLY A 197 -7.66 20.83 9.59
CA GLY A 197 -8.99 21.40 9.35
C GLY A 197 -9.73 21.87 10.61
N PHE A 198 -9.05 21.88 11.77
CA PHE A 198 -9.64 22.24 13.06
C PHE A 198 -8.71 23.21 13.83
N THR A 199 -9.30 24.15 14.55
CA THR A 199 -8.55 25.13 15.35
C THR A 199 -8.03 24.55 16.67
N SER A 200 -8.61 23.43 17.14
CA SER A 200 -8.17 22.71 18.34
C SER A 200 -8.64 21.25 18.34
N GLN A 201 -8.02 20.41 19.18
CA GLN A 201 -8.50 19.04 19.42
C GLN A 201 -9.91 19.01 20.02
N GLU A 202 -10.27 20.00 20.85
CA GLU A 202 -11.62 20.11 21.42
C GLU A 202 -12.67 20.38 20.33
N GLN A 203 -12.37 21.25 19.35
CA GLN A 203 -13.27 21.50 18.24
C GLN A 203 -13.47 20.24 17.39
N LYS A 204 -12.39 19.50 17.13
CA LYS A 204 -12.43 18.23 16.40
C LYS A 204 -13.25 17.17 17.13
N LEU A 205 -13.13 17.11 18.46
CA LEU A 205 -13.92 16.20 19.28
C LEU A 205 -15.41 16.56 19.19
N LYS A 206 -15.76 17.82 19.41
CA LYS A 206 -17.15 18.32 19.30
C LYS A 206 -17.75 18.04 17.92
N GLU A 207 -16.98 18.26 16.86
CA GLU A 207 -17.44 17.94 15.50
C GLU A 207 -17.71 16.44 15.33
N LYS A 208 -16.86 15.55 15.87
CA LYS A 208 -17.09 14.11 15.82
C LYS A 208 -18.30 13.65 16.65
N GLU A 209 -18.54 14.30 17.79
CA GLU A 209 -19.70 14.04 18.65
C GLU A 209 -21.02 14.32 17.95
N ILE A 210 -21.04 15.17 16.91
CA ILE A 210 -22.23 15.44 16.10
C ILE A 210 -22.82 14.13 15.55
N LEU A 211 -21.99 13.14 15.20
CA LEU A 211 -22.45 11.85 14.70
C LEU A 211 -23.39 11.13 15.69
N PHE A 212 -23.28 11.45 16.97
CA PHE A 212 -23.94 10.72 18.05
C PHE A 212 -25.08 11.50 18.72
N VAL A 213 -25.48 12.65 18.16
CA VAL A 213 -26.53 13.52 18.76
C VAL A 213 -27.82 12.76 19.08
N ASN A 214 -28.20 11.82 18.21
CA ASN A 214 -29.40 11.00 18.38
C ASN A 214 -29.10 9.51 18.68
N ALA A 215 -27.83 9.18 18.96
CA ALA A 215 -27.38 7.80 19.13
C ALA A 215 -27.11 7.47 20.60
N ARG A 216 -27.52 6.29 21.03
CA ARG A 216 -27.10 5.76 22.35
C ARG A 216 -25.63 5.35 22.26
N ARG A 217 -24.88 5.51 23.35
CA ARG A 217 -23.47 5.09 23.42
C ARG A 217 -23.31 4.03 24.50
N PRO A 218 -22.41 3.04 24.31
CA PRO A 218 -22.15 2.07 25.34
C PRO A 218 -21.45 2.75 26.52
N ALA A 219 -21.64 2.20 27.72
CA ALA A 219 -20.91 2.64 28.90
C ALA A 219 -19.42 2.30 28.78
N SER A 220 -18.57 3.18 29.33
CA SER A 220 -17.12 3.00 29.28
C SER A 220 -16.69 1.85 30.20
N LEU A 221 -15.95 0.89 29.65
CA LEU A 221 -15.28 -0.14 30.45
C LEU A 221 -13.96 0.41 31.04
N ARG A 222 -13.83 0.36 32.36
CA ARG A 222 -12.58 0.65 33.06
C ARG A 222 -11.70 -0.59 33.09
N ILE A 223 -10.61 -0.58 32.33
CA ILE A 223 -9.61 -1.64 32.34
C ILE A 223 -8.86 -1.61 33.68
N THR A 224 -8.86 -2.73 34.41
CA THR A 224 -8.18 -2.87 35.70
C THR A 224 -6.87 -3.64 35.59
N ALA A 225 -6.76 -4.56 34.62
CA ALA A 225 -5.53 -5.29 34.33
C ALA A 225 -5.46 -5.74 32.87
N ILE A 226 -4.24 -5.80 32.34
CA ILE A 226 -3.92 -6.45 31.06
C ILE A 226 -2.74 -7.39 31.34
N LYS A 227 -2.90 -8.68 31.04
CA LYS A 227 -1.84 -9.68 31.23
C LYS A 227 -1.56 -10.44 29.93
N PRO A 228 -0.30 -10.56 29.49
CA PRO A 228 0.03 -11.38 28.34
C PRO A 228 -0.06 -12.87 28.67
N GLU A 229 -0.62 -13.67 27.75
CA GLU A 229 -0.73 -15.13 27.87
C GLU A 229 -0.53 -15.79 26.49
N GLY A 230 0.69 -16.25 26.21
CA GLY A 230 1.06 -16.74 24.87
C GLY A 230 0.81 -15.66 23.81
N ASN A 231 0.17 -15.99 22.68
CA ASN A 231 -0.16 -15.01 21.63
C ASN A 231 -1.38 -14.13 21.94
N TYR A 232 -1.88 -14.16 23.18
CA TYR A 232 -3.09 -13.47 23.58
C TYR A 232 -2.80 -12.43 24.67
N SER A 233 -3.74 -11.50 24.83
CA SER A 233 -3.85 -10.63 26.00
C SER A 233 -5.14 -10.96 26.74
N VAL A 234 -5.03 -11.14 28.06
CA VAL A 234 -6.17 -11.23 28.96
C VAL A 234 -6.45 -9.83 29.49
N VAL A 235 -7.60 -9.28 29.12
CA VAL A 235 -8.04 -7.95 29.50
C VAL A 235 -9.13 -8.08 30.56
N THR A 236 -8.87 -7.54 31.74
CA THR A 236 -9.83 -7.48 32.85
C THR A 236 -10.38 -6.06 32.93
N ALA A 237 -11.71 -5.93 32.93
CA ALA A 237 -12.38 -4.64 33.02
C ALA A 237 -13.63 -4.69 33.90
N GLN A 238 -14.11 -3.52 34.30
CA GLN A 238 -15.32 -3.29 35.09
C GLN A 238 -16.16 -2.16 34.46
N ASN A 239 -17.48 -2.21 34.62
CA ASN A 239 -18.41 -1.11 34.30
C ASN A 239 -19.22 -0.74 35.55
N GLU A 240 -19.79 0.47 35.59
CA GLU A 240 -20.71 0.91 36.65
C GLU A 240 -21.93 -0.03 36.79
N ASP A 241 -22.40 -0.62 35.69
CA ASP A 241 -23.52 -1.57 35.68
C ASP A 241 -23.13 -3.00 36.14
N HIS A 242 -21.84 -3.34 36.09
CA HIS A 242 -21.28 -4.64 36.45
C HIS A 242 -20.00 -4.46 37.29
N PRO A 243 -20.12 -4.30 38.62
CA PRO A 243 -18.99 -4.00 39.50
C PRO A 243 -18.03 -5.18 39.66
N GLU A 244 -18.46 -6.40 39.33
CA GLU A 244 -17.57 -7.56 39.28
C GLU A 244 -16.64 -7.49 38.06
N SER A 245 -15.36 -7.78 38.26
CA SER A 245 -14.38 -7.74 37.18
C SER A 245 -14.54 -8.92 36.24
N THR A 246 -14.93 -8.66 35.00
CA THR A 246 -14.94 -9.67 33.93
C THR A 246 -13.61 -9.64 33.18
N SER A 247 -13.12 -10.80 32.76
CA SER A 247 -11.93 -10.93 31.92
C SER A 247 -12.28 -11.54 30.58
N ILE A 248 -11.76 -10.97 29.50
CA ILE A 248 -11.81 -11.53 28.15
C ILE A 248 -10.39 -11.84 27.67
N ARG A 249 -10.27 -12.82 26.78
CA ARG A 249 -9.03 -13.15 26.09
C ARG A 249 -9.14 -12.64 24.65
N ILE A 250 -8.12 -11.92 24.17
CA ILE A 250 -8.04 -11.43 22.79
C ILE A 250 -6.71 -11.86 22.14
N PRO A 251 -6.69 -12.27 20.86
CA PRO A 251 -5.49 -12.78 20.17
C PRO A 251 -4.57 -11.67 19.64
N PHE A 252 -4.41 -10.58 20.39
CA PHE A 252 -3.57 -9.44 20.03
C PHE A 252 -2.77 -8.95 21.24
N ARG A 253 -1.59 -8.38 20.99
CA ARG A 253 -0.68 -7.89 22.03
C ARG A 253 -0.50 -6.37 22.04
N ASP A 254 -0.73 -5.71 20.92
CA ASP A 254 -0.53 -4.27 20.83
C ASP A 254 -1.67 -3.49 21.49
N ASN A 255 -1.33 -2.32 22.02
CA ASN A 255 -2.26 -1.50 22.77
C ASN A 255 -3.43 -0.99 21.91
N ALA A 256 -3.22 -0.73 20.61
CA ALA A 256 -4.27 -0.23 19.73
C ALA A 256 -5.35 -1.29 19.49
N SER A 257 -4.95 -2.53 19.23
CA SER A 257 -5.84 -3.68 19.11
C SER A 257 -6.59 -3.95 20.40
N ILE A 258 -5.93 -3.85 21.56
CA ILE A 258 -6.60 -4.00 22.86
C ILE A 258 -7.71 -2.95 23.01
N GLN A 259 -7.43 -1.67 22.73
CA GLN A 259 -8.43 -0.61 22.82
C GLN A 259 -9.61 -0.79 21.84
N ASN A 260 -9.32 -1.20 20.60
CA ASN A 260 -10.35 -1.48 19.60
C ASN A 260 -11.22 -2.68 20.00
N ALA A 261 -10.62 -3.73 20.58
CA ALA A 261 -11.35 -4.90 21.07
C ALA A 261 -12.23 -4.55 22.28
N VAL A 262 -11.73 -3.72 23.19
CA VAL A 262 -12.53 -3.18 24.31
C VAL A 262 -13.71 -2.34 23.80
N THR A 263 -13.53 -1.56 22.73
CA THR A 263 -14.63 -0.83 22.09
C THR A 263 -15.71 -1.79 21.56
N CYS A 264 -15.29 -2.91 20.95
CA CYS A 264 -16.21 -3.95 20.51
C CYS A 264 -16.93 -4.62 21.69
N TRP A 265 -16.20 -4.86 22.79
CA TRP A 265 -16.74 -5.46 24.02
C TRP A 265 -17.83 -4.58 24.64
N GLN A 266 -17.56 -3.28 24.75
CA GLN A 266 -18.54 -2.28 25.23
C GLN A 266 -19.85 -2.34 24.44
N LEU A 267 -19.77 -2.45 23.11
CA LEU A 267 -20.96 -2.58 22.28
C LEU A 267 -21.70 -3.90 22.56
N MET A 268 -20.99 -5.04 22.63
CA MET A 268 -21.63 -6.32 22.89
C MET A 268 -22.38 -6.34 24.22
N LEU A 269 -21.81 -5.76 25.29
CA LEU A 269 -22.52 -5.60 26.57
C LEU A 269 -23.78 -4.74 26.41
N MET A 270 -23.68 -3.61 25.70
CA MET A 270 -24.83 -2.74 25.44
C MET A 270 -25.93 -3.43 24.62
N MET A 271 -25.56 -4.36 23.74
CA MET A 271 -26.49 -5.18 22.96
C MET A 271 -27.08 -6.36 23.75
N GLY A 272 -26.67 -6.54 25.02
CA GLY A 272 -27.20 -7.55 25.92
C GLY A 272 -26.59 -8.94 25.75
N TYR A 273 -25.37 -9.04 25.21
CA TYR A 273 -24.65 -10.31 25.12
C TYR A 273 -24.15 -10.77 26.48
N ASP A 274 -24.35 -12.06 26.78
CA ASP A 274 -23.80 -12.68 27.98
C ASP A 274 -22.25 -12.74 27.93
N ASP A 275 -21.63 -12.61 29.10
CA ASP A 275 -20.17 -12.61 29.26
C ASP A 275 -19.50 -13.84 28.64
N GLU A 276 -20.11 -15.02 28.73
CA GLU A 276 -19.53 -16.25 28.15
C GLU A 276 -19.53 -16.23 26.61
N VAL A 277 -20.57 -15.65 26.00
CA VAL A 277 -20.62 -15.46 24.54
C VAL A 277 -19.54 -14.47 24.11
N ILE A 278 -19.40 -13.36 24.84
CA ILE A 278 -18.38 -12.35 24.57
C ILE A 278 -16.98 -12.96 24.69
N LYS A 279 -16.66 -13.65 25.79
CA LYS A 279 -15.36 -14.30 26.01
C LYS A 279 -15.02 -15.26 24.87
N THR A 280 -15.99 -16.08 24.46
CA THR A 280 -15.81 -17.05 23.38
C THR A 280 -15.51 -16.36 22.05
N ARG A 281 -16.30 -15.33 21.69
CA ARG A 281 -16.14 -14.65 20.39
C ARG A 281 -14.90 -13.76 20.34
N MET A 282 -14.58 -13.06 21.43
CA MET A 282 -13.39 -12.20 21.53
C MET A 282 -12.09 -13.00 21.37
N ALA A 283 -12.04 -14.22 21.92
CA ALA A 283 -10.88 -15.09 21.78
C ALA A 283 -10.64 -15.57 20.34
N LEU A 284 -11.67 -15.49 19.47
CA LEU A 284 -11.65 -15.91 18.07
C LEU A 284 -11.53 -14.75 17.08
N LEU A 285 -11.33 -13.51 17.57
CA LEU A 285 -11.11 -12.35 16.71
C LEU A 285 -9.89 -12.60 15.83
N GLU A 286 -9.99 -12.31 14.55
CA GLU A 286 -8.85 -12.41 13.63
C GLU A 286 -8.32 -11.02 13.29
N PRO A 287 -7.01 -10.88 13.05
CA PRO A 287 -6.45 -9.64 12.52
C PRO A 287 -7.25 -9.18 11.30
N VAL A 288 -7.58 -7.89 11.26
CA VAL A 288 -8.23 -7.31 10.08
C VAL A 288 -7.15 -7.08 9.03
N ASN A 289 -6.83 -8.13 8.26
CA ASN A 289 -6.01 -7.99 7.07
C ASN A 289 -6.80 -7.12 6.07
N MET A 290 -6.12 -6.16 5.43
CA MET A 290 -6.71 -5.39 4.35
C MET A 290 -7.09 -6.38 3.23
N ARG A 291 -8.40 -6.52 2.97
CA ARG A 291 -8.98 -7.52 2.04
C ARG A 291 -8.35 -7.46 0.64
N LEU A 292 -8.30 -8.61 -0.04
CA LEU A 292 -7.73 -8.81 -1.38
C LEU A 292 -6.21 -8.60 -1.41
N GLU A 293 -5.55 -9.28 -0.47
CA GLU A 293 -4.10 -9.29 -0.42
C GLU A 293 -3.57 -10.10 -1.60
N LEU A 294 -2.92 -9.42 -2.53
CA LEU A 294 -2.19 -10.04 -3.62
C LEU A 294 -0.82 -10.47 -3.09
N LYS A 295 -0.62 -11.79 -2.98
CA LYS A 295 0.64 -12.38 -2.54
C LYS A 295 1.30 -13.11 -3.69
N LYS A 296 2.63 -13.20 -3.67
CA LYS A 296 3.38 -14.01 -4.62
C LYS A 296 3.29 -15.48 -4.22
N ALA A 297 2.98 -16.35 -5.17
CA ALA A 297 2.86 -17.79 -5.00
C ALA A 297 3.96 -18.54 -5.80
N ILE A 298 3.88 -19.87 -5.79
CA ILE A 298 4.72 -20.78 -6.60
C ILE A 298 4.73 -20.46 -8.11
N ASN A 299 5.78 -20.89 -8.81
CA ASN A 299 5.83 -20.96 -10.29
C ASN A 299 5.44 -19.67 -11.05
N GLY A 300 5.82 -18.51 -10.53
CA GLY A 300 5.48 -17.23 -11.15
C GLY A 300 4.01 -16.81 -10.98
N CYS A 301 3.25 -17.54 -10.16
CA CYS A 301 1.87 -17.23 -9.87
C CYS A 301 1.75 -16.15 -8.80
N TYR A 302 0.56 -15.54 -8.75
CA TYR A 302 0.14 -14.67 -7.66
C TYR A 302 -1.15 -15.23 -7.06
N VAL A 303 -1.26 -15.22 -5.74
CA VAL A 303 -2.46 -15.62 -5.03
C VAL A 303 -3.17 -14.40 -4.46
N ILE A 304 -4.45 -14.23 -4.80
CA ILE A 304 -5.33 -13.25 -4.18
C ILE A 304 -6.03 -13.99 -3.05
N ASN A 305 -5.66 -13.66 -1.81
CA ASN A 305 -6.22 -14.30 -0.64
C ASN A 305 -7.54 -13.64 -0.24
N ASP A 306 -8.64 -14.36 -0.45
CA ASP A 306 -9.98 -14.01 0.03
C ASP A 306 -10.67 -15.24 0.68
N SER A 307 -9.89 -16.03 1.41
CA SER A 307 -10.28 -17.32 2.00
C SER A 307 -11.27 -17.25 3.18
N TYR A 308 -11.68 -16.05 3.58
CA TYR A 308 -12.41 -15.82 4.84
C TYR A 308 -13.92 -15.60 4.70
N SER A 309 -14.43 -15.48 3.47
CA SER A 309 -15.87 -15.35 3.20
C SER A 309 -16.23 -15.97 1.85
N ALA A 310 -17.43 -16.53 1.73
CA ALA A 310 -17.98 -17.01 0.46
C ALA A 310 -19.44 -16.53 0.34
N ASP A 311 -19.60 -15.25 -0.01
CA ASP A 311 -20.86 -14.64 -0.43
C ASP A 311 -20.72 -14.10 -1.86
N LEU A 312 -21.83 -14.01 -2.59
CA LEU A 312 -21.84 -13.61 -4.01
C LEU A 312 -21.25 -12.21 -4.23
N THR A 313 -21.59 -11.26 -3.37
CA THR A 313 -21.16 -9.87 -3.51
C THR A 313 -19.65 -9.75 -3.32
N SER A 314 -19.08 -10.40 -2.29
CA SER A 314 -17.63 -10.40 -2.07
C SER A 314 -16.89 -11.19 -3.14
N PHE A 315 -17.49 -12.26 -3.68
CA PHE A 315 -16.93 -13.02 -4.78
C PHE A 315 -16.82 -12.19 -6.07
N GLU A 316 -17.88 -11.46 -6.45
CA GLU A 316 -17.85 -10.55 -7.62
C GLU A 316 -16.77 -9.46 -7.44
N ILE A 317 -16.62 -8.91 -6.23
CA ILE A 317 -15.56 -7.93 -5.93
C ILE A 317 -14.17 -8.57 -6.10
N ALA A 318 -13.99 -9.81 -5.68
CA ALA A 318 -12.73 -10.52 -5.80
C ALA A 318 -12.37 -10.85 -7.24
N LEU A 319 -13.35 -11.21 -8.07
CA LEU A 319 -13.17 -11.42 -9.51
C LEU A 319 -12.83 -10.12 -10.24
N ASN A 320 -13.51 -9.02 -9.93
CA ASN A 320 -13.17 -7.70 -10.48
C ASN A 320 -11.74 -7.27 -10.09
N PHE A 321 -11.30 -7.61 -8.88
CA PHE A 321 -9.93 -7.36 -8.45
C PHE A 321 -8.93 -8.25 -9.19
N LEU A 322 -9.25 -9.54 -9.36
CA LEU A 322 -8.47 -10.47 -10.17
C LEU A 322 -8.27 -9.93 -11.60
N ASP A 323 -9.30 -9.38 -12.23
CA ASP A 323 -9.20 -8.75 -13.55
C ASP A 323 -8.25 -7.56 -13.59
N GLN A 324 -8.29 -6.70 -12.57
CA GLN A 324 -7.41 -5.53 -12.49
C GLN A 324 -5.94 -5.92 -12.36
N GLN A 325 -5.63 -7.04 -11.70
CA GLN A 325 -4.25 -7.48 -11.51
C GLN A 325 -3.71 -8.27 -12.70
N SER A 326 -4.59 -8.96 -13.43
CA SER A 326 -4.17 -10.07 -14.31
C SER A 326 -3.84 -9.70 -15.74
N SER A 327 -3.91 -8.44 -16.20
CA SER A 327 -3.46 -7.89 -17.50
C SER A 327 -3.06 -8.87 -18.63
N GLY A 328 -3.93 -9.83 -18.99
CA GLY A 328 -3.70 -10.85 -20.05
C GLY A 328 -3.09 -12.20 -19.63
N SER A 329 -2.71 -12.39 -18.37
CA SER A 329 -2.24 -13.65 -17.77
C SER A 329 -3.38 -14.63 -17.47
N GLY A 330 -3.06 -15.92 -17.33
CA GLY A 330 -4.03 -16.96 -16.97
C GLY A 330 -4.70 -16.69 -15.62
N LYS A 331 -5.97 -17.07 -15.50
CA LYS A 331 -6.78 -16.89 -14.28
C LYS A 331 -7.28 -18.23 -13.77
N THR A 332 -6.89 -18.58 -12.54
CA THR A 332 -7.39 -19.75 -11.82
C THR A 332 -8.18 -19.31 -10.60
N VAL A 333 -9.30 -19.98 -10.33
CA VAL A 333 -10.16 -19.69 -9.18
C VAL A 333 -10.33 -20.96 -8.34
N ILE A 334 -9.96 -20.90 -7.06
CA ILE A 334 -10.17 -21.96 -6.07
C ILE A 334 -11.37 -21.57 -5.20
N LEU A 335 -12.45 -22.35 -5.25
CA LEU A 335 -13.73 -22.05 -4.61
C LEU A 335 -14.18 -23.16 -3.67
N SER A 336 -14.70 -22.76 -2.51
CA SER A 336 -15.44 -23.68 -1.64
C SER A 336 -16.96 -23.63 -1.88
N ASP A 337 -17.73 -24.46 -1.17
CA ASP A 337 -19.17 -24.22 -1.02
C ASP A 337 -19.45 -22.83 -0.44
N PHE A 338 -20.49 -22.17 -0.92
CA PHE A 338 -21.03 -20.93 -0.35
C PHE A 338 -22.04 -21.31 0.76
N LEU A 339 -21.83 -20.77 1.96
CA LEU A 339 -22.64 -21.07 3.14
C LEU A 339 -23.78 -20.07 3.31
N GLN A 340 -25.00 -20.58 3.50
CA GLN A 340 -26.20 -19.81 3.86
C GLN A 340 -26.54 -18.64 2.92
N SER A 341 -27.12 -18.95 1.76
CA SER A 341 -27.87 -17.99 0.97
C SER A 341 -29.37 -18.10 1.28
N ALA A 342 -30.08 -16.97 1.37
CA ALA A 342 -31.56 -16.96 1.44
C ALA A 342 -32.23 -17.42 0.12
N ILE A 343 -31.43 -17.75 -0.89
CA ILE A 343 -31.81 -18.26 -2.20
C ILE A 343 -31.43 -19.73 -2.34
N ALA A 344 -32.13 -20.46 -3.21
CA ALA A 344 -31.88 -21.88 -3.44
C ALA A 344 -30.52 -22.14 -4.12
N ASP A 345 -29.91 -23.29 -3.86
CA ASP A 345 -28.58 -23.68 -4.37
C ASP A 345 -28.46 -23.53 -5.89
N GLN A 346 -29.49 -23.94 -6.64
CA GLN A 346 -29.51 -23.81 -8.09
C GLN A 346 -29.33 -22.33 -8.50
N GLU A 347 -30.16 -21.44 -7.98
CA GLU A 347 -30.10 -20.01 -8.30
C GLU A 347 -28.78 -19.36 -7.85
N LEU A 348 -28.24 -19.79 -6.72
CA LEU A 348 -26.96 -19.33 -6.20
C LEU A 348 -25.80 -19.72 -7.15
N TYR A 349 -25.70 -21.00 -7.51
CA TYR A 349 -24.58 -21.48 -8.33
C TYR A 349 -24.72 -21.08 -9.79
N ASP A 350 -25.94 -20.86 -10.31
CA ASP A 350 -26.15 -20.24 -11.62
C ASP A 350 -25.50 -18.84 -11.67
N LYS A 351 -25.60 -18.05 -10.59
CA LYS A 351 -24.94 -16.74 -10.48
C LYS A 351 -23.41 -16.86 -10.36
N VAL A 352 -22.91 -17.85 -9.61
CA VAL A 352 -21.46 -18.11 -9.51
C VAL A 352 -20.88 -18.49 -10.87
N ILE A 353 -21.57 -19.36 -11.61
CA ILE A 353 -21.19 -19.81 -12.95
C ILE A 353 -21.16 -18.61 -13.91
N ALA A 354 -22.22 -17.78 -13.91
CA ALA A 354 -22.28 -16.59 -14.75
C ALA A 354 -21.13 -15.60 -14.45
N ALA A 355 -20.77 -15.42 -13.17
CA ALA A 355 -19.65 -14.58 -12.77
C ALA A 355 -18.31 -15.15 -13.28
N LEU A 356 -18.05 -16.45 -13.10
CA LEU A 356 -16.84 -17.10 -13.59
C LEU A 356 -16.69 -16.99 -15.12
N GLN A 357 -17.79 -17.11 -15.86
CA GLN A 357 -17.80 -16.95 -17.32
C GLN A 357 -17.49 -15.52 -17.75
N LYS A 358 -18.12 -14.54 -17.10
CA LYS A 358 -17.93 -13.10 -17.37
C LYS A 358 -16.47 -12.66 -17.23
N HIS A 359 -15.73 -13.25 -16.30
CA HIS A 359 -14.36 -12.84 -15.95
C HIS A 359 -13.25 -13.60 -16.69
N ALA A 360 -13.58 -14.36 -17.75
CA ALA A 360 -12.63 -15.11 -18.58
C ALA A 360 -11.70 -16.03 -17.75
N ILE A 361 -12.28 -16.79 -16.84
CA ILE A 361 -11.54 -17.73 -15.98
C ILE A 361 -11.09 -18.95 -16.81
N ARG A 362 -9.79 -19.28 -16.72
CA ARG A 362 -9.20 -20.41 -17.43
C ARG A 362 -9.48 -21.73 -16.70
N LYS A 363 -9.33 -21.73 -15.38
CA LYS A 363 -9.41 -22.92 -14.55
C LYS A 363 -10.16 -22.67 -13.25
N VAL A 364 -11.02 -23.61 -12.86
CA VAL A 364 -11.76 -23.61 -11.60
C VAL A 364 -11.43 -24.87 -10.83
N ILE A 365 -11.04 -24.71 -9.56
CA ILE A 365 -10.82 -25.78 -8.61
C ILE A 365 -11.91 -25.66 -7.55
N ALA A 366 -12.88 -26.58 -7.57
CA ALA A 366 -14.02 -26.53 -6.67
C ALA A 366 -13.86 -27.56 -5.53
N ILE A 367 -14.00 -27.10 -4.29
CA ILE A 367 -13.78 -27.92 -3.09
C ILE A 367 -15.06 -27.90 -2.24
N GLY A 368 -15.78 -29.03 -2.19
CA GLY A 368 -16.95 -29.19 -1.35
C GLY A 368 -18.16 -29.86 -2.02
N SER A 369 -18.93 -30.57 -1.21
CA SER A 369 -20.01 -31.45 -1.65
C SER A 369 -21.18 -30.77 -2.39
N ARG A 370 -21.38 -29.45 -2.25
CA ARG A 370 -22.47 -28.72 -2.91
C ARG A 370 -22.00 -28.15 -4.25
N ILE A 371 -20.93 -27.36 -4.24
CA ILE A 371 -20.41 -26.67 -5.43
C ILE A 371 -20.06 -27.64 -6.56
N VAL A 372 -19.52 -28.81 -6.22
CA VAL A 372 -19.12 -29.85 -7.17
C VAL A 372 -20.29 -30.34 -8.03
N LYS A 373 -21.53 -30.31 -7.51
CA LYS A 373 -22.74 -30.74 -8.25
C LYS A 373 -23.13 -29.78 -9.39
N PHE A 374 -22.77 -28.51 -9.29
CA PHE A 374 -23.21 -27.47 -10.21
C PHE A 374 -22.09 -27.02 -11.16
N ILE A 375 -20.84 -26.97 -10.68
CA ILE A 375 -19.71 -26.36 -11.40
C ILE A 375 -19.25 -27.16 -12.63
N SER A 376 -19.66 -28.44 -12.74
CA SER A 376 -19.22 -29.35 -13.81
C SER A 376 -19.64 -28.89 -15.22
N ILE A 377 -20.73 -28.09 -15.32
CA ILE A 377 -21.23 -27.55 -16.58
C ILE A 377 -20.22 -26.61 -17.27
N LEU A 378 -19.32 -25.97 -16.50
CA LEU A 378 -18.29 -25.08 -17.05
C LEU A 378 -17.32 -25.78 -18.01
N ARG A 379 -17.22 -27.12 -17.97
CA ARG A 379 -16.39 -27.90 -18.90
C ARG A 379 -16.88 -27.82 -20.34
N GLU A 380 -18.20 -27.73 -20.55
CA GLU A 380 -18.81 -27.63 -21.88
C GLU A 380 -18.51 -26.27 -22.54
N GLU A 381 -18.16 -25.27 -21.72
CA GLU A 381 -17.85 -23.89 -22.10
C GLU A 381 -16.33 -23.62 -22.21
N GLY A 382 -15.49 -24.67 -22.17
CA GLY A 382 -14.04 -24.57 -22.36
C GLY A 382 -13.22 -24.15 -21.14
N ILE A 383 -13.82 -24.11 -19.94
CA ILE A 383 -13.11 -23.86 -18.67
C ILE A 383 -12.60 -25.19 -18.10
N GLU A 384 -11.34 -25.23 -17.66
CA GLU A 384 -10.75 -26.39 -16.99
C GLU A 384 -11.34 -26.53 -15.57
N VAL A 385 -11.94 -27.67 -15.23
CA VAL A 385 -12.58 -27.86 -13.92
C VAL A 385 -12.01 -29.08 -13.19
N GLU A 386 -11.45 -28.85 -12.01
CA GLU A 386 -11.09 -29.89 -11.03
C GLU A 386 -11.98 -29.81 -9.79
N ILE A 387 -12.25 -30.96 -9.19
CA ILE A 387 -13.19 -31.09 -8.08
C ILE A 387 -12.57 -31.93 -6.95
N TYR A 388 -12.82 -31.53 -5.71
CA TYR A 388 -12.34 -32.19 -4.50
C TYR A 388 -13.44 -32.15 -3.43
N ASP A 389 -13.57 -33.20 -2.62
CA ASP A 389 -14.59 -33.25 -1.56
C ASP A 389 -14.18 -32.43 -0.33
N SER A 390 -12.87 -32.26 -0.09
CA SER A 390 -12.33 -31.53 1.05
C SER A 390 -10.99 -30.84 0.74
N THR A 391 -10.62 -29.87 1.58
CA THR A 391 -9.33 -29.17 1.51
C THR A 391 -8.15 -30.12 1.74
N ASP A 392 -8.30 -31.14 2.59
CA ASP A 392 -7.27 -32.14 2.84
C ASP A 392 -6.99 -32.97 1.57
N GLU A 393 -8.06 -33.47 0.95
CA GLU A 393 -7.96 -34.22 -0.29
C GLU A 393 -7.30 -33.39 -1.41
N PHE A 394 -7.67 -32.11 -1.52
CA PHE A 394 -7.05 -31.18 -2.45
C PHE A 394 -5.55 -31.02 -2.20
N ILE A 395 -5.13 -30.74 -0.96
CA ILE A 395 -3.71 -30.53 -0.64
C ILE A 395 -2.88 -31.79 -0.91
N ASP A 396 -3.43 -32.98 -0.61
CA ASP A 396 -2.71 -34.25 -0.76
C ASP A 396 -2.56 -34.69 -2.22
N HIS A 397 -3.56 -34.42 -3.07
CA HIS A 397 -3.60 -34.97 -4.44
C HIS A 397 -3.32 -33.95 -5.53
N PHE A 398 -3.53 -32.66 -5.26
CA PHE A 398 -3.35 -31.62 -6.27
C PHE A 398 -1.86 -31.38 -6.56
N ARG A 399 -1.51 -31.40 -7.85
CA ARG A 399 -0.15 -31.11 -8.29
C ARG A 399 0.03 -29.61 -8.48
N PHE A 400 0.40 -28.92 -7.40
CA PHE A 400 0.73 -27.49 -7.40
C PHE A 400 1.69 -27.04 -8.52
N SER A 401 2.55 -27.93 -9.04
CA SER A 401 3.40 -27.67 -10.20
C SER A 401 2.66 -27.36 -11.52
N THR A 402 1.37 -27.69 -11.63
CA THR A 402 0.56 -27.38 -12.82
C THR A 402 0.13 -25.93 -12.88
N LEU A 403 0.19 -25.20 -11.76
CA LEU A 403 -0.08 -23.77 -11.73
C LEU A 403 1.19 -23.03 -12.15
N LYS A 404 1.12 -22.18 -13.17
CA LYS A 404 2.29 -21.45 -13.68
C LYS A 404 1.91 -20.13 -14.34
N ASP A 405 2.66 -19.07 -14.00
CA ASP A 405 2.55 -17.72 -14.59
C ASP A 405 1.10 -17.19 -14.64
N GLU A 406 0.32 -17.47 -13.59
CA GLU A 406 -1.11 -17.16 -13.53
C GLU A 406 -1.54 -16.55 -12.20
N PHE A 407 -2.70 -15.89 -12.20
CA PHE A 407 -3.31 -15.35 -11.00
C PHE A 407 -4.32 -16.34 -10.44
N ILE A 408 -4.19 -16.63 -9.16
CA ILE A 408 -4.99 -17.61 -8.42
C ILE A 408 -5.83 -16.85 -7.41
N LEU A 409 -7.15 -16.82 -7.60
CA LEU A 409 -8.06 -16.34 -6.56
C LEU A 409 -8.42 -17.49 -5.64
N VAL A 410 -8.15 -17.36 -4.34
CA VAL A 410 -8.59 -18.32 -3.32
C VAL A 410 -9.76 -17.73 -2.56
N LYS A 411 -10.96 -18.27 -2.77
CA LYS A 411 -12.21 -17.79 -2.18
C LYS A 411 -12.93 -18.94 -1.49
N GLY A 412 -13.17 -18.82 -0.19
CA GLY A 412 -13.75 -19.92 0.58
C GLY A 412 -14.53 -19.46 1.79
N ALA A 413 -15.50 -20.28 2.21
CA ALA A 413 -16.14 -20.15 3.50
C ALA A 413 -15.16 -20.66 4.56
N ARG A 414 -15.09 -19.95 5.69
CA ARG A 414 -14.11 -20.19 6.77
C ARG A 414 -14.02 -21.64 7.24
N ARG A 415 -15.12 -22.42 7.22
CA ARG A 415 -15.12 -23.84 7.62
C ARG A 415 -14.19 -24.73 6.79
N PHE A 416 -13.82 -24.31 5.57
CA PHE A 416 -12.96 -25.09 4.67
C PHE A 416 -11.47 -24.86 4.93
N GLY A 417 -11.07 -23.86 5.72
CA GLY A 417 -9.67 -23.66 6.09
C GLY A 417 -8.74 -23.38 4.91
N PHE A 418 -9.20 -22.61 3.92
CA PHE A 418 -8.44 -22.32 2.68
C PHE A 418 -7.15 -21.53 2.91
N GLU A 419 -6.94 -20.97 4.10
CA GLU A 419 -5.68 -20.38 4.51
C GLU A 419 -4.53 -21.39 4.39
N ARG A 420 -4.81 -22.68 4.58
CA ARG A 420 -3.85 -23.78 4.40
C ARG A 420 -3.43 -23.94 2.94
N ILE A 421 -4.36 -23.74 2.00
CA ILE A 421 -4.05 -23.75 0.56
C ILE A 421 -3.14 -22.58 0.22
N VAL A 422 -3.43 -21.40 0.77
CA VAL A 422 -2.58 -20.21 0.61
C VAL A 422 -1.19 -20.46 1.17
N GLN A 423 -1.07 -21.09 2.35
CA GLN A 423 0.22 -21.47 2.92
C GLN A 423 0.99 -22.47 2.05
N GLU A 424 0.35 -23.48 1.46
CA GLU A 424 1.01 -24.43 0.54
C GLU A 424 1.52 -23.74 -0.74
N LEU A 425 0.75 -22.77 -1.25
CA LEU A 425 1.14 -21.93 -2.39
C LEU A 425 2.30 -20.97 -2.06
N GLU A 426 2.45 -20.58 -0.80
CA GLU A 426 3.53 -19.70 -0.31
C GLU A 426 4.79 -20.48 0.08
N GLN A 427 4.68 -21.54 0.90
CA GLN A 427 5.81 -22.30 1.44
C GLN A 427 6.66 -22.89 0.30
N LYS A 428 6.04 -23.42 -0.75
CA LYS A 428 6.78 -24.01 -1.89
C LYS A 428 7.47 -23.00 -2.80
N ALA A 429 7.40 -21.69 -2.49
CA ALA A 429 8.18 -20.66 -3.16
C ALA A 429 9.65 -20.57 -2.70
N HIS A 430 10.16 -21.58 -1.97
CA HIS A 430 11.53 -21.65 -1.41
C HIS A 430 12.63 -21.30 -2.43
N GLY A 431 13.27 -20.15 -2.22
CA GLY A 431 14.40 -19.64 -2.99
C GLY A 431 15.03 -18.43 -2.29
N THR A 432 16.11 -17.89 -2.85
CA THR A 432 16.70 -16.63 -2.34
C THR A 432 15.77 -15.48 -2.69
N VAL A 433 15.32 -14.75 -1.66
CA VAL A 433 14.37 -13.65 -1.77
C VAL A 433 14.88 -12.44 -1.00
N MET A 434 14.61 -11.26 -1.55
CA MET A 434 14.81 -9.99 -0.87
C MET A 434 13.44 -9.46 -0.49
N GLU A 435 13.15 -9.43 0.81
CA GLU A 435 11.93 -8.88 1.37
C GLU A 435 12.10 -7.37 1.60
N ILE A 436 11.08 -6.60 1.25
CA ILE A 436 11.04 -5.14 1.37
C ILE A 436 9.82 -4.75 2.20
N ASN A 437 10.07 -4.20 3.38
CA ASN A 437 9.05 -3.70 4.29
C ASN A 437 8.64 -2.28 3.87
N LEU A 438 7.45 -2.17 3.27
CA LEU A 438 6.88 -0.89 2.86
C LEU A 438 6.43 -0.03 4.05
N SER A 439 6.01 -0.66 5.16
CA SER A 439 5.70 0.05 6.41
C SER A 439 6.97 0.72 6.98
N ALA A 440 8.13 0.06 6.90
CA ALA A 440 9.41 0.63 7.32
C ALA A 440 9.86 1.83 6.47
N ILE A 441 9.64 1.79 5.14
CA ILE A 441 9.89 2.97 4.26
C ILE A 441 9.09 4.18 4.74
N ILE A 442 7.80 3.98 5.04
CA ILE A 442 6.91 5.06 5.51
C ILE A 442 7.37 5.58 6.88
N HIS A 443 7.70 4.65 7.79
CA HIS A 443 8.21 5.00 9.11
C HIS A 443 9.47 5.86 8.99
N ASN A 444 10.45 5.42 8.21
CA ASN A 444 11.71 6.13 8.01
C ASN A 444 11.53 7.50 7.35
N LEU A 445 10.61 7.62 6.40
CA LEU A 445 10.25 8.91 5.80
C LEU A 445 9.73 9.88 6.88
N LYS A 446 8.80 9.43 7.72
CA LYS A 446 8.21 10.24 8.79
C LYS A 446 9.24 10.61 9.86
N GLU A 447 10.06 9.65 10.27
CA GLU A 447 11.14 9.88 11.24
C GLU A 447 12.07 11.02 10.79
N HIS A 448 12.42 11.07 9.50
CA HIS A 448 13.18 12.19 8.95
C HIS A 448 12.36 13.48 8.95
N GLN A 449 11.11 13.45 8.49
CA GLN A 449 10.23 14.63 8.43
C GLN A 449 10.04 15.30 9.80
N GLU A 450 9.99 14.52 10.89
CA GLU A 450 9.87 15.04 12.27
C GLU A 450 11.08 15.90 12.69
N HIS A 451 12.24 15.71 12.06
CA HIS A 451 13.47 16.46 12.33
C HIS A 451 13.71 17.63 11.36
N LEU A 452 12.82 17.83 10.37
CA LEU A 452 12.95 18.91 9.40
C LEU A 452 12.31 20.21 9.91
N LYS A 453 12.88 21.33 9.48
CA LYS A 453 12.29 22.65 9.67
C LYS A 453 10.93 22.71 8.96
N PRO A 454 9.94 23.42 9.53
CA PRO A 454 8.65 23.60 8.88
C PRO A 454 8.80 24.16 7.46
N GLY A 455 8.17 23.48 6.49
CA GLY A 455 8.19 23.89 5.08
C GLY A 455 9.35 23.34 4.25
N THR A 456 10.35 22.69 4.86
CA THR A 456 11.40 21.99 4.13
C THR A 456 10.81 20.79 3.38
N LYS A 457 11.04 20.75 2.07
CA LYS A 457 10.58 19.70 1.16
C LYS A 457 11.47 18.46 1.23
N VAL A 458 10.95 17.34 0.73
CA VAL A 458 11.70 16.09 0.62
C VAL A 458 11.74 15.61 -0.82
N MET A 459 12.95 15.42 -1.34
CA MET A 459 13.22 14.63 -2.54
C MET A 459 13.66 13.23 -2.12
N ALA A 460 12.86 12.21 -2.42
CA ALA A 460 13.24 10.82 -2.16
C ALA A 460 14.06 10.26 -3.33
N MET A 461 15.23 9.69 -3.02
CA MET A 461 16.10 9.10 -4.02
C MET A 461 15.69 7.65 -4.28
N VAL A 462 15.30 7.36 -5.52
CA VAL A 462 14.86 6.04 -6.00
C VAL A 462 15.76 5.51 -7.15
N LYS A 463 16.98 6.03 -7.24
CA LYS A 463 17.99 5.64 -8.24
C LYS A 463 18.54 4.23 -8.05
N ALA A 464 19.04 3.63 -9.14
CA ALA A 464 19.58 2.27 -9.17
C ALA A 464 18.56 1.24 -8.64
N PHE A 465 17.35 1.30 -9.19
CA PHE A 465 16.22 0.47 -8.77
C PHE A 465 15.91 0.60 -7.26
N ALA A 466 15.86 1.85 -6.76
CA ALA A 466 15.69 2.15 -5.34
C ALA A 466 16.73 1.44 -4.45
N TYR A 467 18.01 1.57 -4.82
CA TYR A 467 19.13 0.85 -4.23
C TYR A 467 18.92 -0.68 -4.18
N GLY A 468 18.41 -1.25 -5.27
CA GLY A 468 18.13 -2.69 -5.39
C GLY A 468 16.80 -3.15 -4.79
N SER A 469 16.04 -2.25 -4.16
CA SER A 469 14.83 -2.58 -3.39
C SER A 469 13.55 -2.63 -4.23
N GLY A 470 13.47 -1.91 -5.35
CA GLY A 470 12.23 -1.83 -6.15
C GLY A 470 11.81 -0.42 -6.54
N GLY A 471 11.93 -0.06 -7.81
CA GLY A 471 11.66 1.31 -8.29
C GLY A 471 10.19 1.75 -8.18
N ALA A 472 9.30 1.10 -8.93
CA ALA A 472 7.91 1.54 -9.09
C ALA A 472 7.08 1.40 -7.81
N GLU A 473 7.25 0.30 -7.07
CA GLU A 473 6.51 0.03 -5.84
C GLU A 473 6.85 1.05 -4.74
N ILE A 474 8.15 1.37 -4.56
CA ILE A 474 8.59 2.37 -3.59
C ILE A 474 8.17 3.78 -4.03
N ALA A 475 8.31 4.12 -5.31
CA ALA A 475 7.83 5.41 -5.81
C ALA A 475 6.32 5.58 -5.60
N GLY A 476 5.53 4.52 -5.81
CA GLY A 476 4.08 4.52 -5.63
C GLY A 476 3.66 4.81 -4.19
N ILE A 477 4.32 4.17 -3.21
CA ILE A 477 4.01 4.40 -1.81
C ILE A 477 4.46 5.80 -1.35
N LEU A 478 5.61 6.27 -1.81
CA LEU A 478 6.10 7.62 -1.50
C LEU A 478 5.18 8.70 -2.09
N GLN A 479 4.65 8.48 -3.30
CA GLN A 479 3.62 9.34 -3.90
C GLN A 479 2.33 9.35 -3.08
N PHE A 480 1.86 8.18 -2.63
CA PHE A 480 0.69 8.09 -1.77
C PHE A 480 0.88 8.88 -0.46
N HIS A 481 2.09 8.86 0.08
CA HIS A 481 2.51 9.64 1.25
C HIS A 481 2.93 11.08 0.93
N LYS A 482 2.71 11.55 -0.30
CA LYS A 482 2.89 12.94 -0.74
C LYS A 482 4.32 13.47 -0.54
N VAL A 483 5.34 12.66 -0.83
CA VAL A 483 6.72 13.19 -0.96
C VAL A 483 6.77 14.26 -2.07
N ASP A 484 7.60 15.29 -1.93
CA ASP A 484 7.57 16.44 -2.85
C ASP A 484 8.17 16.13 -4.22
N TYR A 485 9.29 15.38 -4.24
CA TYR A 485 10.06 15.04 -5.44
C TYR A 485 10.58 13.60 -5.39
N LEU A 486 10.84 13.03 -6.56
CA LEU A 486 11.65 11.82 -6.73
C LEU A 486 12.93 12.14 -7.50
N GLY A 487 14.03 11.48 -7.16
CA GLY A 487 15.30 11.56 -7.89
C GLY A 487 15.73 10.21 -8.44
N VAL A 488 16.02 10.14 -9.74
CA VAL A 488 16.53 8.97 -10.46
C VAL A 488 17.89 9.26 -11.11
N ALA A 489 18.68 8.23 -11.40
CA ALA A 489 19.99 8.43 -12.02
C ALA A 489 19.86 8.73 -13.52
N TYR A 490 19.05 7.95 -14.23
CA TYR A 490 18.94 7.99 -15.69
C TYR A 490 17.49 8.18 -16.15
N ALA A 491 17.31 8.64 -17.39
CA ALA A 491 16.00 8.86 -17.97
C ALA A 491 15.13 7.58 -17.97
N ASP A 492 15.71 6.43 -18.29
CA ASP A 492 15.00 5.15 -18.36
C ASP A 492 14.32 4.78 -17.04
N GLU A 493 14.98 5.01 -15.90
CA GLU A 493 14.39 4.81 -14.58
C GLU A 493 13.15 5.71 -14.40
N GLY A 494 13.25 6.98 -14.81
CA GLY A 494 12.13 7.92 -14.75
C GLY A 494 10.96 7.53 -15.66
N ILE A 495 11.27 7.00 -16.86
CA ILE A 495 10.28 6.49 -17.82
C ILE A 495 9.53 5.30 -17.23
N GLU A 496 10.24 4.36 -16.60
CA GLU A 496 9.62 3.22 -15.92
C GLU A 496 8.66 3.68 -14.81
N LEU A 497 9.06 4.67 -14.00
CA LEU A 497 8.18 5.24 -12.99
C LEU A 497 6.94 5.90 -13.60
N ARG A 498 7.09 6.64 -14.70
CA ARG A 498 5.97 7.28 -15.40
C ARG A 498 4.99 6.24 -15.95
N LYS A 499 5.50 5.17 -16.58
CA LYS A 499 4.70 4.04 -17.07
C LYS A 499 3.97 3.32 -15.93
N ALA A 500 4.54 3.31 -14.73
CA ALA A 500 3.91 2.78 -13.52
C ALA A 500 2.88 3.72 -12.85
N GLY A 501 2.57 4.88 -13.45
CA GLY A 501 1.55 5.80 -12.94
C GLY A 501 2.06 6.81 -11.90
N ILE A 502 3.37 7.05 -11.83
CA ILE A 502 3.95 8.09 -10.97
C ILE A 502 3.78 9.47 -11.63
N HIS A 503 3.21 10.41 -10.90
CA HIS A 503 2.88 11.78 -11.32
C HIS A 503 3.67 12.85 -10.56
N LEU A 504 4.38 12.50 -9.50
CA LEU A 504 5.30 13.42 -8.82
C LEU A 504 6.36 13.99 -9.79
N PRO A 505 6.91 15.19 -9.54
CA PRO A 505 8.10 15.66 -10.23
C PRO A 505 9.26 14.65 -10.06
N ILE A 506 9.92 14.32 -11.18
CA ILE A 506 11.03 13.37 -11.21
C ILE A 506 12.25 14.09 -11.79
N MET A 507 13.27 14.25 -10.96
CA MET A 507 14.56 14.79 -11.36
C MET A 507 15.45 13.66 -11.90
N VAL A 508 15.99 13.83 -13.11
CA VAL A 508 16.98 12.93 -13.73
C VAL A 508 18.37 13.52 -13.54
N MET A 509 19.21 12.84 -12.76
CA MET A 509 20.50 13.40 -12.35
C MET A 509 21.60 13.36 -13.42
N ASN A 510 21.56 12.37 -14.31
CA ASN A 510 22.56 12.22 -15.37
C ASN A 510 21.88 12.11 -16.74
N PRO A 511 21.31 13.21 -17.27
CA PRO A 511 20.69 13.21 -18.57
C PRO A 511 21.73 13.20 -19.70
N GLU A 512 21.40 12.51 -20.79
CA GLU A 512 22.23 12.44 -22.00
C GLU A 512 21.47 13.01 -23.21
N GLU A 513 22.18 13.55 -24.22
CA GLU A 513 21.55 14.21 -25.37
C GLU A 513 20.59 13.31 -26.16
N ASN A 514 20.95 12.02 -26.31
CA ASN A 514 20.12 10.99 -26.95
C ASN A 514 18.82 10.69 -26.18
N THR A 515 18.70 11.10 -24.91
CA THR A 515 17.51 10.87 -24.07
C THR A 515 16.59 12.09 -23.95
N PHE A 516 16.94 13.23 -24.56
CA PHE A 516 16.16 14.47 -24.44
C PHE A 516 14.72 14.33 -24.93
N GLU A 517 14.48 13.58 -26.00
CA GLU A 517 13.14 13.29 -26.50
C GLU A 517 12.31 12.57 -25.45
N SER A 518 12.84 11.48 -24.88
CA SER A 518 12.15 10.73 -23.82
C SER A 518 11.94 11.56 -22.55
N ILE A 519 12.89 12.43 -22.18
CA ILE A 519 12.75 13.32 -21.02
C ILE A 519 11.54 14.24 -21.20
N VAL A 520 11.37 14.83 -22.39
CA VAL A 520 10.22 15.68 -22.70
C VAL A 520 8.92 14.88 -22.79
N GLU A 521 8.92 13.77 -23.53
CA GLU A 521 7.74 12.93 -23.74
C GLU A 521 7.14 12.46 -22.41
N TYR A 522 8.00 12.06 -21.47
CA TYR A 522 7.60 11.54 -20.17
C TYR A 522 7.56 12.60 -19.05
N ASN A 523 7.67 13.89 -19.38
CA ASN A 523 7.65 15.01 -18.43
C ASN A 523 8.62 14.79 -17.24
N LEU A 524 9.89 14.52 -17.55
CA LEU A 524 10.98 14.40 -16.59
C LEU A 524 11.77 15.74 -16.52
N GLU A 525 12.36 16.05 -15.37
CA GLU A 525 13.09 17.29 -15.14
C GLU A 525 14.61 17.00 -15.13
N PRO A 526 15.37 17.40 -16.17
CA PRO A 526 16.81 17.09 -16.24
C PRO A 526 17.63 18.00 -15.34
N GLU A 527 18.67 17.40 -14.76
CA GLU A 527 19.80 18.10 -14.16
C GLU A 527 20.77 18.62 -15.24
N LEU A 528 21.09 19.90 -15.20
CA LEU A 528 22.11 20.51 -16.05
C LEU A 528 23.32 20.86 -15.18
N TYR A 529 24.49 20.40 -15.60
CA TYR A 529 25.74 20.53 -14.85
C TYR A 529 26.89 21.13 -15.67
N SER A 530 26.64 21.55 -16.92
CA SER A 530 27.65 22.22 -17.77
C SER A 530 27.02 23.12 -18.84
N LEU A 531 27.79 24.13 -19.29
CA LEU A 531 27.35 25.05 -20.35
C LEU A 531 27.09 24.34 -21.69
N THR A 532 27.85 23.28 -21.98
CA THR A 532 27.66 22.46 -23.18
C THR A 532 26.30 21.74 -23.14
N MET A 533 25.98 21.09 -22.02
CA MET A 533 24.70 20.40 -21.82
C MET A 533 23.53 21.38 -21.92
N LEU A 534 23.64 22.53 -21.24
CA LEU A 534 22.64 23.61 -21.29
C LEU A 534 22.37 24.09 -22.72
N ARG A 535 23.44 24.37 -23.49
CA ARG A 535 23.32 24.81 -24.90
C ARG A 535 22.70 23.72 -25.76
N SER A 536 23.08 22.47 -25.55
CA SER A 536 22.53 21.35 -26.33
C SER A 536 21.05 21.13 -26.06
N PHE A 537 20.66 21.10 -24.78
CA PHE A 537 19.26 21.01 -24.38
C PHE A 537 18.44 22.20 -24.88
N SER A 538 19.00 23.42 -24.82
CA SER A 538 18.36 24.62 -25.37
C SER A 538 18.10 24.50 -26.87
N ARG A 539 19.07 24.02 -27.67
CA ARG A 539 18.88 23.78 -29.11
C ARG A 539 17.78 22.76 -29.36
N PHE A 540 17.76 21.69 -28.57
CA PHE A 540 16.71 20.68 -28.65
C PHE A 540 15.32 21.27 -28.34
N LEU A 541 15.15 22.03 -27.26
CA LEU A 541 13.89 22.68 -26.91
C LEU A 541 13.40 23.64 -28.01
N VAL A 542 14.31 24.39 -28.65
CA VAL A 542 13.98 25.24 -29.81
C VAL A 542 13.45 24.40 -30.96
N SER A 543 14.10 23.27 -31.27
CA SER A 543 13.65 22.38 -32.35
C SER A 543 12.27 21.77 -32.11
N GLN A 544 11.89 21.58 -30.84
CA GLN A 544 10.58 21.08 -30.41
C GLN A 544 9.55 22.21 -30.18
N GLY A 545 9.94 23.47 -30.32
CA GLY A 545 9.05 24.62 -30.07
C GLY A 545 8.65 24.79 -28.60
N LEU A 546 9.42 24.25 -27.66
CA LEU A 546 9.13 24.28 -26.23
C LEU A 546 9.74 25.51 -25.54
N LYS A 547 9.07 25.98 -24.48
CA LYS A 547 9.52 27.11 -23.65
C LYS A 547 9.26 26.82 -22.18
N ASN A 548 10.00 27.48 -21.31
CA ASN A 548 9.91 27.33 -19.86
C ASN A 548 10.00 25.87 -19.37
N TYR A 549 10.78 25.02 -20.04
CA TYR A 549 10.91 23.61 -19.67
C TYR A 549 11.60 23.47 -18.29
N PRO A 550 11.07 22.70 -17.34
CA PRO A 550 11.62 22.61 -16.00
C PRO A 550 13.00 21.94 -15.99
N VAL A 551 13.98 22.55 -15.31
CA VAL A 551 15.35 22.02 -15.17
C VAL A 551 15.91 22.25 -13.76
N HIS A 552 16.89 21.45 -13.38
CA HIS A 552 17.67 21.61 -12.13
C HIS A 552 19.12 21.96 -12.46
N LEU A 553 19.78 22.77 -11.62
CA LEU A 553 21.18 23.15 -11.82
C LEU A 553 22.05 22.58 -10.70
N GLU A 554 23.10 21.84 -11.07
CA GLU A 554 24.11 21.36 -10.13
C GLU A 554 25.28 22.35 -10.07
N ILE A 555 25.73 22.68 -8.86
CA ILE A 555 26.85 23.59 -8.61
C ILE A 555 28.03 22.83 -8.03
N GLU A 556 29.22 23.07 -8.56
CA GLU A 556 30.46 22.50 -8.05
C GLU A 556 30.97 23.29 -6.83
N THR A 557 31.09 22.61 -5.69
CA THR A 557 31.45 23.20 -4.40
C THR A 557 32.67 22.57 -3.75
N GLY A 558 33.30 21.57 -4.37
CA GLY A 558 34.49 20.88 -3.88
C GLY A 558 34.51 19.37 -4.11
N MET A 559 33.44 18.77 -4.66
CA MET A 559 33.40 17.35 -5.00
C MET A 559 34.21 17.04 -6.27
N ASN A 560 34.41 18.02 -7.15
CA ASN A 560 35.13 17.93 -8.42
C ASN A 560 34.64 16.78 -9.31
N ARG A 561 33.32 16.66 -9.45
CA ARG A 561 32.69 15.57 -10.20
C ARG A 561 31.83 16.11 -11.35
N LEU A 562 30.82 16.90 -11.02
CA LEU A 562 29.90 17.53 -11.95
C LEU A 562 29.39 18.84 -11.31
N GLY A 563 28.95 19.77 -12.15
CA GLY A 563 28.34 21.02 -11.73
C GLY A 563 29.04 22.25 -12.30
N PHE A 564 28.29 23.35 -12.36
CA PHE A 564 28.81 24.64 -12.79
C PHE A 564 29.76 25.22 -11.75
N SER A 565 30.86 25.79 -12.23
CA SER A 565 31.83 26.46 -11.36
C SER A 565 31.36 27.86 -10.94
N GLU A 566 32.06 28.45 -9.97
CA GLU A 566 31.77 29.82 -9.52
C GLU A 566 32.02 30.87 -10.60
N GLU A 567 33.00 30.61 -11.48
CA GLU A 567 33.35 31.47 -12.61
C GLU A 567 32.27 31.46 -13.70
N GLU A 568 31.56 30.33 -13.86
CA GLU A 568 30.52 30.16 -14.87
C GLU A 568 29.16 30.76 -14.45
N ALA A 569 28.98 31.10 -13.18
CA ALA A 569 27.67 31.47 -12.61
C ALA A 569 26.99 32.66 -13.33
N ASP A 570 27.74 33.72 -13.67
CA ASP A 570 27.18 34.89 -14.36
C ASP A 570 26.86 34.59 -15.83
N GLU A 571 27.70 33.79 -16.51
CA GLU A 571 27.44 33.35 -17.89
C GLU A 571 26.19 32.46 -17.96
N LEU A 572 26.09 31.47 -17.06
CA LEU A 572 24.95 30.59 -16.91
C LEU A 572 23.66 31.39 -16.73
N ALA A 573 23.66 32.34 -15.79
CA ALA A 573 22.50 33.17 -15.51
C ALA A 573 22.08 34.05 -16.72
N GLY A 574 23.05 34.60 -17.45
CA GLY A 574 22.81 35.35 -18.68
C GLY A 574 22.16 34.48 -19.79
N ILE A 575 22.61 33.24 -19.95
CA ILE A 575 22.04 32.29 -20.92
C ILE A 575 20.60 31.93 -20.54
N ILE A 576 20.34 31.60 -19.28
CA ILE A 576 18.99 31.25 -18.79
C ILE A 576 18.02 32.41 -19.06
N LYS A 577 18.41 33.64 -18.70
CA LYS A 577 17.57 34.83 -18.86
C LYS A 577 17.28 35.20 -20.31
N SER A 578 18.26 35.04 -21.20
CA SER A 578 18.13 35.46 -22.61
C SER A 578 17.31 34.50 -23.47
N THR A 579 17.26 33.21 -23.10
CA THR A 579 16.60 32.19 -23.93
C THR A 579 15.10 32.08 -23.68
N GLY A 580 14.65 32.16 -22.42
CA GLY A 580 13.26 31.86 -22.04
C GLY A 580 12.81 30.42 -22.35
N LEU A 581 13.78 29.54 -22.65
CA LEU A 581 13.52 28.15 -23.05
C LEU A 581 13.35 27.24 -21.84
N ILE A 582 14.07 27.53 -20.76
CA ILE A 582 14.09 26.72 -19.54
C ILE A 582 13.56 27.52 -18.35
N LYS A 583 13.01 26.79 -17.37
CA LYS A 583 12.57 27.29 -16.09
C LYS A 583 13.33 26.54 -14.99
N VAL A 584 14.18 27.25 -14.26
CA VAL A 584 14.99 26.65 -13.19
C VAL A 584 14.07 26.32 -12.01
N LYS A 585 13.95 25.04 -11.67
CA LYS A 585 13.15 24.55 -10.55
C LYS A 585 13.94 24.56 -9.26
N SER A 586 15.18 24.09 -9.32
CA SER A 586 16.09 24.14 -8.19
C SER A 586 17.54 24.34 -8.59
N ILE A 587 18.33 24.79 -7.62
CA ILE A 587 19.79 24.79 -7.64
C ILE A 587 20.25 23.94 -6.46
N PHE A 588 21.25 23.09 -6.68
CA PHE A 588 21.73 22.18 -5.64
C PHE A 588 23.21 21.84 -5.79
N SER A 589 23.79 21.24 -4.74
CA SER A 589 25.14 20.68 -4.77
C SER A 589 25.23 19.41 -3.92
N HIS A 590 26.32 18.65 -4.05
CA HIS A 590 26.63 17.48 -3.23
C HIS A 590 27.68 17.80 -2.15
N LEU A 591 27.37 17.42 -0.91
CA LEU A 591 28.34 17.43 0.19
C LEU A 591 29.28 16.24 0.08
N VAL A 592 30.58 16.48 0.31
CA VAL A 592 31.63 15.45 0.22
C VAL A 592 31.64 14.55 1.45
N ALA A 593 31.44 15.12 2.65
CA ALA A 593 31.73 14.43 3.90
C ALA A 593 30.67 14.68 5.00
N SER A 594 29.40 14.75 4.60
CA SER A 594 28.26 14.97 5.53
C SER A 594 28.08 13.89 6.60
N GLU A 595 28.83 12.79 6.54
CA GLU A 595 28.78 11.67 7.49
C GLU A 595 29.97 11.69 8.47
N GLU A 596 31.01 12.50 8.21
CA GLU A 596 32.28 12.52 8.97
C GLU A 596 32.42 13.81 9.80
N PRO A 597 32.28 13.76 11.14
CA PRO A 597 32.42 14.92 12.03
C PRO A 597 33.75 15.66 11.93
N GLU A 598 34.82 14.96 11.62
CA GLU A 598 36.16 15.52 11.46
C GLU A 598 36.27 16.47 10.25
N LEU A 599 35.30 16.42 9.33
CA LEU A 599 35.25 17.21 8.09
C LEU A 599 34.11 18.23 8.07
N ASP A 600 33.49 18.53 9.21
CA ASP A 600 32.39 19.49 9.31
C ASP A 600 32.79 20.89 8.85
N THR A 601 34.02 21.33 9.13
CA THR A 601 34.55 22.61 8.64
C THR A 601 34.47 22.70 7.12
N PHE A 602 34.92 21.66 6.40
CA PHE A 602 34.86 21.63 4.94
C PHE A 602 33.41 21.57 4.43
N THR A 603 32.54 20.81 5.11
CA THR A 603 31.10 20.76 4.79
C THR A 603 30.45 22.14 4.87
N LEU A 604 30.80 22.95 5.87
CA LEU A 604 30.29 24.31 6.02
C LEU A 604 30.89 25.26 4.97
N GLU A 605 32.18 25.13 4.64
CA GLU A 605 32.81 25.87 3.53
C GLU A 605 32.12 25.59 2.18
N GLN A 606 31.77 24.33 1.90
CA GLN A 606 30.97 23.97 0.71
C GLN A 606 29.62 24.69 0.70
N ALA A 607 28.94 24.75 1.85
CA ALA A 607 27.62 25.37 1.98
C ALA A 607 27.67 26.89 1.81
N GLU A 608 28.70 27.56 2.34
CA GLU A 608 28.91 29.00 2.14
C GLU A 608 29.17 29.32 0.68
N LYS A 609 30.07 28.57 0.03
CA LYS A 609 30.35 28.71 -1.41
C LYS A 609 29.09 28.48 -2.25
N PHE A 610 28.34 27.42 -1.95
CA PHE A 610 27.08 27.12 -2.60
C PHE A 610 26.08 28.27 -2.50
N SER A 611 25.87 28.79 -1.29
CA SER A 611 24.93 29.88 -1.01
C SER A 611 25.30 31.16 -1.76
N SER A 612 26.60 31.47 -1.85
CA SER A 612 27.12 32.60 -2.64
C SER A 612 26.76 32.46 -4.12
N ILE A 613 27.04 31.29 -4.73
CA ILE A 613 26.79 31.02 -6.15
C ILE A 613 25.29 31.00 -6.45
N ALA A 614 24.49 30.29 -5.64
CA ALA A 614 23.04 30.24 -5.81
C ALA A 614 22.42 31.64 -5.69
N GLY A 615 22.88 32.46 -4.74
CA GLY A 615 22.46 33.85 -4.59
C GLY A 615 22.83 34.74 -5.77
N ARG A 616 23.96 34.50 -6.45
CA ARG A 616 24.31 35.19 -7.71
C ARG A 616 23.32 34.82 -8.81
N ILE A 617 23.03 33.54 -9.01
CA ILE A 617 22.11 33.08 -10.06
C ILE A 617 20.68 33.58 -9.81
N GLN A 618 20.19 33.52 -8.57
CA GLN A 618 18.84 33.97 -8.19
C GLN A 618 18.59 35.45 -8.51
N LYS A 619 19.60 36.33 -8.47
CA LYS A 619 19.46 37.76 -8.82
C LYS A 619 19.09 38.00 -10.29
N TYR A 620 19.35 37.04 -11.17
CA TYR A 620 19.02 37.13 -12.59
C TYR A 620 17.65 36.54 -12.94
N LEU A 621 17.01 35.84 -11.99
CA LEU A 621 15.70 35.23 -12.14
C LEU A 621 14.65 36.10 -11.43
N ASP A 622 13.48 36.26 -12.05
CA ASP A 622 12.34 37.04 -11.56
C ASP A 622 11.35 36.22 -10.71
N TYR A 623 11.72 34.98 -10.39
CA TYR A 623 10.95 34.05 -9.56
C TYR A 623 11.88 33.31 -8.59
N ASN A 624 11.31 32.83 -7.48
CA ASN A 624 12.07 32.04 -6.49
C ASN A 624 12.31 30.61 -6.99
N ILE A 625 13.51 30.10 -6.75
CA ILE A 625 13.91 28.72 -7.02
C ILE A 625 14.14 27.97 -5.71
N LEU A 626 13.98 26.64 -5.75
CA LEU A 626 14.33 25.80 -4.60
C LEU A 626 15.85 25.72 -4.46
N ILE A 627 16.37 25.85 -3.25
CA ILE A 627 17.78 25.71 -2.94
C ILE A 627 17.97 24.54 -1.98
N HIS A 628 18.85 23.60 -2.32
CA HIS A 628 19.08 22.43 -1.48
C HIS A 628 20.49 21.84 -1.57
N ILE A 629 21.05 21.41 -0.46
CA ILE A 629 22.38 20.77 -0.42
C ILE A 629 22.44 19.53 0.47
N ALA A 630 21.58 19.43 1.48
CA ALA A 630 21.60 18.35 2.45
C ALA A 630 21.13 17.01 1.86
N ASN A 631 21.96 15.96 2.05
CA ASN A 631 21.56 14.56 1.96
C ASN A 631 21.02 14.07 3.33
N SER A 632 20.67 12.78 3.44
CA SER A 632 20.12 12.17 4.67
C SER A 632 20.91 12.53 5.93
N ALA A 633 22.25 12.45 5.87
CA ALA A 633 23.11 12.70 7.01
C ALA A 633 23.17 14.19 7.39
N ALA A 634 23.40 15.07 6.41
CA ALA A 634 23.45 16.51 6.65
C ALA A 634 22.12 17.07 7.15
N ALA A 635 20.98 16.51 6.73
CA ALA A 635 19.66 16.95 7.19
C ALA A 635 19.53 16.88 8.73
N ILE A 636 20.23 15.95 9.37
CA ILE A 636 20.19 15.73 10.83
C ILE A 636 21.40 16.34 11.54
N ARG A 637 22.59 16.18 10.98
CA ARG A 637 23.85 16.66 11.58
C ARG A 637 24.01 18.18 11.46
N HIS A 638 23.49 18.76 10.37
CA HIS A 638 23.59 20.18 10.02
C HIS A 638 22.21 20.77 9.69
N PRO A 639 21.30 20.96 10.68
CA PRO A 639 19.95 21.47 10.43
C PRO A 639 19.91 22.82 9.70
N GLU A 640 20.96 23.63 9.80
CA GLU A 640 21.18 24.85 9.02
C GLU A 640 21.23 24.62 7.51
N LEU A 641 21.66 23.44 7.05
CA LEU A 641 21.81 23.07 5.64
C LEU A 641 20.56 22.42 5.03
N GLN A 642 19.47 22.27 5.80
CA GLN A 642 18.21 21.72 5.29
C GLN A 642 17.59 22.58 4.18
N MET A 643 17.75 23.91 4.25
CA MET A 643 17.30 24.87 3.24
C MET A 643 15.83 24.63 2.81
N ASP A 644 15.50 24.75 1.52
CA ASP A 644 14.14 24.58 1.01
C ASP A 644 13.75 23.11 0.82
N MET A 645 14.73 22.22 0.63
CA MET A 645 14.51 20.81 0.34
C MET A 645 15.71 19.96 0.79
N ILE A 646 15.47 18.72 1.22
CA ILE A 646 16.53 17.73 1.44
C ILE A 646 16.44 16.59 0.42
N ARG A 647 17.57 15.92 0.17
CA ARG A 647 17.64 14.70 -0.65
C ARG A 647 17.80 13.48 0.24
N LEU A 648 16.70 12.74 0.42
CA LEU A 648 16.66 11.58 1.30
C LEU A 648 17.05 10.32 0.51
N GLY A 649 18.25 9.80 0.82
CA GLY A 649 18.84 8.60 0.22
C GLY A 649 18.76 7.41 1.16
N ILE A 650 19.92 6.87 1.57
CA ILE A 650 20.01 5.62 2.35
C ILE A 650 19.24 5.63 3.67
N GLY A 651 19.06 6.79 4.31
CA GLY A 651 18.26 6.93 5.52
C GLY A 651 16.80 6.54 5.31
N LEU A 652 16.25 6.70 4.10
CA LEU A 652 14.92 6.18 3.76
C LEU A 652 14.86 4.65 3.87
N TYR A 653 15.97 3.98 3.54
CA TYR A 653 16.08 2.52 3.46
C TYR A 653 16.56 1.87 4.77
N GLY A 654 16.50 2.61 5.87
CA GLY A 654 16.72 2.07 7.21
C GLY A 654 18.15 2.12 7.71
N ILE A 655 19.04 2.86 7.05
CA ILE A 655 20.46 2.89 7.40
C ILE A 655 20.84 4.29 7.88
N ASP A 656 21.23 4.39 9.15
CA ASP A 656 21.73 5.62 9.75
C ASP A 656 23.27 5.63 9.76
N ASN A 657 23.87 6.44 8.87
CA ASN A 657 25.31 6.64 8.82
C ASN A 657 25.79 7.81 9.70
N THR A 658 24.90 8.49 10.43
CA THR A 658 25.25 9.69 11.21
C THR A 658 25.90 9.39 12.55
N ARG A 659 25.90 8.11 12.99
CA ARG A 659 26.34 7.66 14.32
C ARG A 659 25.73 8.45 15.48
N SER A 660 24.59 9.11 15.25
CA SER A 660 24.06 10.12 16.16
C SER A 660 22.96 9.59 17.08
N ASP A 661 22.53 8.33 16.92
CA ASP A 661 21.40 7.68 17.62
C ASP A 661 20.09 8.51 17.63
N LYS A 662 20.02 9.57 16.82
CA LYS A 662 18.89 10.51 16.80
C LYS A 662 17.71 9.96 16.03
N LEU A 663 17.95 9.12 15.03
CA LEU A 663 16.91 8.54 14.19
C LEU A 663 16.63 7.09 14.62
N LYS A 664 15.35 6.77 14.80
CA LYS A 664 14.89 5.40 15.02
C LYS A 664 14.46 4.78 13.69
N LEU A 665 15.44 4.55 12.82
CA LEU A 665 15.16 3.95 11.52
C LEU A 665 14.88 2.45 11.66
N GLN A 666 13.94 1.97 10.85
CA GLN A 666 13.59 0.57 10.71
C GLN A 666 14.26 -0.04 9.49
N THR A 667 14.73 -1.28 9.63
CA THR A 667 15.28 -2.06 8.53
C THR A 667 14.23 -2.24 7.43
N VAL A 668 14.54 -1.74 6.23
CA VAL A 668 13.62 -1.87 5.09
C VAL A 668 13.82 -3.18 4.34
N THR A 669 15.07 -3.63 4.18
CA THR A 669 15.39 -4.76 3.30
C THR A 669 15.97 -5.92 4.09
N THR A 670 15.44 -7.12 3.85
CA THR A 670 15.94 -8.37 4.44
C THR A 670 16.18 -9.38 3.33
N LEU A 671 17.43 -9.81 3.15
CA LEU A 671 17.81 -10.83 2.18
C LEU A 671 17.85 -12.20 2.87
N LYS A 672 17.06 -13.14 2.37
CA LYS A 672 16.92 -14.49 2.91
C LYS A 672 17.22 -15.52 1.85
N SER A 673 17.71 -16.67 2.30
CA SER A 673 17.92 -17.87 1.50
C SER A 673 17.52 -19.10 2.31
N THR A 674 17.83 -20.29 1.80
CA THR A 674 17.52 -21.56 2.45
C THR A 674 18.69 -22.52 2.41
N VAL A 675 18.76 -23.42 3.39
CA VAL A 675 19.71 -24.53 3.39
C VAL A 675 19.36 -25.49 2.25
N ALA A 676 20.28 -25.65 1.30
CA ALA A 676 20.15 -26.58 0.18
C ALA A 676 20.48 -28.02 0.57
N GLN A 677 21.55 -28.20 1.35
CA GLN A 677 22.07 -29.51 1.71
C GLN A 677 22.91 -29.43 2.99
N ILE A 678 22.86 -30.47 3.82
CA ILE A 678 23.75 -30.61 4.99
C ILE A 678 24.73 -31.77 4.79
N LYS A 679 26.02 -31.55 5.09
CA LYS A 679 27.08 -32.57 4.98
C LYS A 679 27.94 -32.64 6.23
N ASN A 680 28.28 -33.87 6.63
CA ASN A 680 29.33 -34.14 7.61
C ASN A 680 30.68 -34.17 6.89
N ILE A 681 31.64 -33.38 7.37
CA ILE A 681 32.99 -33.26 6.82
C ILE A 681 33.98 -33.69 7.89
N LYS A 682 34.89 -34.61 7.55
CA LYS A 682 35.88 -35.14 8.49
C LYS A 682 37.06 -34.19 8.68
N LYS A 683 37.70 -34.27 9.85
CA LYS A 683 38.98 -33.59 10.09
C LYS A 683 39.97 -33.88 8.95
N GLY A 684 40.57 -32.83 8.38
CA GLY A 684 41.53 -32.91 7.27
C GLY A 684 40.92 -32.80 5.87
N GLU A 685 39.59 -32.91 5.74
CA GLU A 685 38.90 -32.64 4.48
C GLU A 685 38.77 -31.14 4.20
N SER A 686 38.53 -30.79 2.94
CA SER A 686 38.46 -29.40 2.47
C SER A 686 37.06 -29.01 2.00
N VAL A 687 36.69 -27.74 2.18
CA VAL A 687 35.43 -27.17 1.68
C VAL A 687 35.68 -26.22 0.52
N SER A 688 34.87 -26.32 -0.54
CA SER A 688 34.86 -25.45 -1.72
C SER A 688 36.12 -25.51 -2.61
N TYR A 689 36.19 -24.59 -3.57
CA TYR A 689 37.26 -24.43 -4.55
C TYR A 689 38.63 -24.21 -3.91
N ASN A 690 39.66 -24.70 -4.62
CA ASN A 690 41.07 -24.54 -4.29
C ASN A 690 41.46 -25.04 -2.89
N ARG A 691 40.57 -25.79 -2.21
CA ARG A 691 40.79 -26.37 -0.88
C ARG A 691 41.30 -25.34 0.14
N ARG A 692 40.85 -24.08 0.02
CA ARG A 692 41.34 -22.97 0.86
C ARG A 692 40.96 -23.08 2.32
N THR A 693 39.90 -23.82 2.63
CA THR A 693 39.51 -24.11 4.01
C THR A 693 39.63 -25.62 4.25
N ILE A 694 40.53 -25.99 5.15
CA ILE A 694 40.74 -27.36 5.64
C ILE A 694 40.10 -27.44 7.03
N MET A 695 39.29 -28.47 7.28
CA MET A 695 38.63 -28.65 8.57
C MET A 695 39.61 -29.19 9.62
N GLU A 696 39.76 -28.47 10.74
CA GLU A 696 40.65 -28.85 11.84
C GLU A 696 40.04 -29.90 12.78
N LYS A 697 38.73 -30.12 12.67
CA LYS A 697 37.92 -31.09 13.42
C LYS A 697 36.81 -31.66 12.53
N ASP A 698 36.12 -32.68 13.02
CA ASP A 698 34.88 -33.13 12.39
C ASP A 698 33.85 -32.00 12.47
N SER A 699 33.29 -31.62 11.31
CA SER A 699 32.43 -30.46 11.15
C SER A 699 31.15 -30.80 10.39
N VAL A 700 30.10 -29.99 10.58
CA VAL A 700 28.85 -30.07 9.83
C VAL A 700 28.70 -28.80 9.00
N ILE A 701 28.58 -28.97 7.68
CA ILE A 701 28.53 -27.86 6.72
C ILE A 701 27.17 -27.80 6.05
N ALA A 702 26.52 -26.64 6.13
CA ALA A 702 25.32 -26.32 5.38
C ALA A 702 25.69 -25.65 4.06
N THR A 703 25.18 -26.15 2.94
CA THR A 703 25.22 -25.48 1.64
C THR A 703 23.98 -24.60 1.51
N ILE A 704 24.12 -23.34 1.14
CA ILE A 704 23.05 -22.33 1.10
C ILE A 704 22.87 -21.87 -0.35
N ARG A 705 21.62 -21.66 -0.78
CA ARG A 705 21.23 -21.33 -2.16
C ARG A 705 21.52 -19.87 -2.56
N ILE A 706 22.65 -19.32 -2.13
CA ILE A 706 23.08 -17.97 -2.50
C ILE A 706 24.58 -17.94 -2.74
N GLY A 707 25.00 -17.31 -3.84
CA GLY A 707 26.42 -17.13 -4.17
C GLY A 707 26.73 -15.70 -4.61
N TYR A 708 27.92 -15.53 -5.21
CA TYR A 708 28.35 -14.19 -5.62
C TYR A 708 27.56 -13.63 -6.81
N ALA A 709 26.92 -14.47 -7.63
CA ALA A 709 26.04 -14.01 -8.70
C ALA A 709 24.66 -13.55 -8.19
N ASP A 710 24.32 -13.84 -6.93
CA ASP A 710 23.15 -13.29 -6.23
C ASP A 710 23.47 -12.02 -5.44
N GLY A 711 24.75 -11.69 -5.28
CA GLY A 711 25.22 -10.51 -4.58
C GLY A 711 25.95 -10.76 -3.25
N TYR A 712 26.17 -12.02 -2.84
CA TYR A 712 27.00 -12.28 -1.65
C TYR A 712 28.50 -12.15 -2.00
N PRO A 713 29.25 -11.17 -1.45
CA PRO A 713 30.59 -10.88 -1.94
C PRO A 713 31.55 -12.06 -1.80
N ARG A 714 32.22 -12.43 -2.91
CA ARG A 714 33.14 -13.59 -2.93
C ARG A 714 34.27 -13.52 -1.90
N ARG A 715 34.68 -12.29 -1.54
CA ARG A 715 35.74 -12.00 -0.56
C ARG A 715 35.37 -12.40 0.88
N LEU A 716 34.08 -12.58 1.18
CA LEU A 716 33.57 -13.01 2.48
C LEU A 716 33.72 -14.52 2.73
N GLY A 717 34.19 -15.28 1.75
CA GLY A 717 34.54 -16.68 1.97
C GLY A 717 35.72 -16.88 2.91
N ASN A 718 35.88 -18.12 3.38
CA ASN A 718 36.96 -18.57 4.27
C ASN A 718 36.92 -17.84 5.64
N ALA A 719 35.75 -17.87 6.28
CA ALA A 719 35.45 -17.33 7.60
C ALA A 719 35.61 -15.81 7.75
N LYS A 720 35.55 -15.07 6.64
CA LYS A 720 35.59 -13.60 6.64
C LYS A 720 34.22 -12.96 6.74
N GLY A 721 33.17 -13.65 6.34
CA GLY A 721 31.79 -13.24 6.52
C GLY A 721 30.96 -14.35 7.13
N PHE A 722 29.73 -13.96 7.47
CA PHE A 722 28.79 -14.77 8.23
C PHE A 722 27.39 -14.70 7.63
N VAL A 723 26.53 -15.60 8.08
CA VAL A 723 25.08 -15.65 7.85
C VAL A 723 24.38 -15.98 9.16
N VAL A 724 23.07 -15.78 9.27
CA VAL A 724 22.30 -16.16 10.46
C VAL A 724 21.41 -17.37 10.17
N ILE A 725 21.53 -18.41 10.99
CA ILE A 725 20.73 -19.64 10.92
C ILE A 725 20.22 -19.96 12.32
N LYS A 726 18.90 -20.15 12.47
CA LYS A 726 18.24 -20.36 13.79
C LYS A 726 18.64 -19.30 14.83
N GLY A 727 18.75 -18.03 14.41
CA GLY A 727 19.14 -16.91 15.27
C GLY A 727 20.59 -16.90 15.73
N LYS A 728 21.45 -17.78 15.19
CA LYS A 728 22.89 -17.81 15.49
C LYS A 728 23.70 -17.34 14.29
N LEU A 729 24.76 -16.57 14.57
CA LEU A 729 25.72 -16.14 13.56
C LEU A 729 26.65 -17.31 13.20
N VAL A 730 26.75 -17.62 11.90
CA VAL A 730 27.42 -18.81 11.36
C VAL A 730 28.48 -18.39 10.34
N PRO A 731 29.76 -18.79 10.50
CA PRO A 731 30.83 -18.40 9.58
C PRO A 731 30.72 -19.11 8.23
N VAL A 732 31.04 -18.40 7.15
CA VAL A 732 31.13 -18.97 5.80
C VAL A 732 32.38 -19.85 5.68
N ALA A 733 32.21 -21.12 5.32
CA ALA A 733 33.27 -22.08 5.11
C ALA A 733 33.68 -22.14 3.62
N GLY A 734 34.99 -22.07 3.34
CA GLY A 734 35.49 -22.15 1.97
C GLY A 734 35.21 -20.91 1.12
N THR A 735 35.52 -21.01 -0.17
CA THR A 735 35.27 -19.93 -1.14
C THR A 735 33.78 -19.88 -1.51
N VAL A 736 33.19 -18.68 -1.56
CA VAL A 736 31.82 -18.47 -2.08
C VAL A 736 31.79 -18.86 -3.57
N CYS A 737 30.84 -19.70 -3.96
CA CYS A 737 30.62 -20.14 -5.34
C CYS A 737 29.66 -19.20 -6.08
N MET A 738 29.40 -19.46 -7.36
CA MET A 738 28.54 -18.61 -8.20
C MET A 738 27.12 -18.51 -7.64
N ASP A 739 26.50 -19.65 -7.33
CA ASP A 739 25.09 -19.72 -6.92
C ASP A 739 24.91 -20.25 -5.48
N MET A 740 26.00 -20.60 -4.80
CA MET A 740 25.96 -21.20 -3.48
C MET A 740 27.14 -20.77 -2.61
N LEU A 741 26.94 -20.85 -1.31
CA LEU A 741 27.98 -20.74 -0.31
C LEU A 741 27.82 -21.85 0.73
N MET A 742 28.89 -22.11 1.48
CA MET A 742 28.87 -23.10 2.55
C MET A 742 29.06 -22.38 3.88
N ALA A 743 28.35 -22.79 4.91
CA ALA A 743 28.45 -22.26 6.26
C ALA A 743 28.73 -23.39 7.25
N ASP A 744 29.64 -23.16 8.19
CA ASP A 744 30.00 -24.13 9.22
C ASP A 744 29.01 -24.07 10.38
N ILE A 745 28.06 -25.01 10.38
CA ILE A 745 27.00 -25.13 11.40
C ILE A 745 27.39 -26.08 12.54
N THR A 746 28.69 -26.39 12.70
CA THR A 746 29.16 -27.29 13.74
C THR A 746 28.76 -26.77 15.14
N GLY A 747 28.02 -27.59 15.89
CA GLY A 747 27.52 -27.23 17.22
C GLY A 747 26.19 -26.46 17.23
N ILE A 748 25.53 -26.32 16.07
CA ILE A 748 24.16 -25.80 15.96
C ILE A 748 23.21 -26.98 15.81
N GLU A 749 22.33 -27.17 16.80
CA GLU A 749 21.35 -28.25 16.81
C GLU A 749 20.12 -27.90 15.94
N ASN A 750 19.44 -28.93 15.43
CA ASN A 750 18.17 -28.84 14.71
C ASN A 750 18.17 -27.95 13.45
N VAL A 751 19.29 -27.89 12.72
CA VAL A 751 19.33 -27.32 11.37
C VAL A 751 18.96 -28.41 10.37
N ASN A 752 17.98 -28.12 9.51
CA ASN A 752 17.47 -29.02 8.48
C ASN A 752 17.59 -28.38 7.09
N GLU A 753 17.59 -29.21 6.05
CA GLU A 753 17.45 -28.73 4.67
C GLU A 753 16.10 -28.00 4.51
N GLY A 754 16.11 -26.86 3.82
CA GLY A 754 14.97 -25.95 3.69
C GLY A 754 14.86 -24.89 4.78
N ASP A 755 15.63 -24.99 5.88
CA ASP A 755 15.63 -23.96 6.92
C ASP A 755 16.05 -22.59 6.37
N GLU A 756 15.40 -21.54 6.88
CA GLU A 756 15.68 -20.15 6.53
C GLU A 756 17.10 -19.75 6.97
N VAL A 757 17.76 -18.99 6.09
CA VAL A 757 19.06 -18.37 6.33
C VAL A 757 18.93 -16.88 6.06
N ILE A 758 19.22 -16.06 7.06
CA ILE A 758 19.26 -14.60 6.89
C ILE A 758 20.67 -14.20 6.47
N ILE A 759 20.76 -13.47 5.36
CA ILE A 759 22.00 -12.99 4.78
C ILE A 759 22.31 -11.58 5.27
N PHE A 760 21.30 -10.72 5.26
CA PHE A 760 21.26 -9.47 6.01
C PHE A 760 19.80 -9.07 6.27
N GLY A 761 19.58 -8.22 7.26
CA GLY A 761 18.27 -7.74 7.70
C GLY A 761 18.36 -7.28 9.15
N ASP A 762 17.26 -7.33 9.89
CA ASP A 762 17.21 -6.85 11.27
C ASP A 762 18.17 -7.61 12.22
N GLN A 763 18.27 -8.93 12.06
CA GLN A 763 19.18 -9.77 12.87
C GLN A 763 20.65 -9.65 12.47
N LEU A 764 20.92 -9.21 11.25
CA LEU A 764 22.28 -9.04 10.72
C LEU A 764 22.29 -7.81 9.82
N PRO A 765 22.55 -6.61 10.36
CA PRO A 765 22.51 -5.38 9.60
C PRO A 765 23.42 -5.44 8.36
N VAL A 766 22.97 -4.83 7.26
CA VAL A 766 23.75 -4.79 6.01
C VAL A 766 25.06 -4.02 6.16
N THR A 767 25.15 -3.11 7.14
CA THR A 767 26.37 -2.39 7.53
C THR A 767 27.48 -3.35 7.97
N GLU A 768 27.17 -4.35 8.77
CA GLU A 768 28.14 -5.39 9.18
C GLU A 768 28.68 -6.15 7.97
N LEU A 769 27.80 -6.52 7.03
CA LEU A 769 28.20 -7.23 5.82
C LEU A 769 29.10 -6.35 4.93
N ALA A 770 28.81 -5.05 4.84
CA ALA A 770 29.62 -4.08 4.12
C ALA A 770 31.00 -3.90 4.77
N ASP A 771 31.06 -3.81 6.10
CA ASP A 771 32.31 -3.68 6.86
C ASP A 771 33.22 -4.90 6.67
N TRP A 772 32.67 -6.11 6.76
CA TRP A 772 33.44 -7.33 6.49
C TRP A 772 33.95 -7.40 5.05
N ALA A 773 33.17 -6.85 4.11
CA ALA A 773 33.55 -6.76 2.72
C ALA A 773 34.54 -5.61 2.44
N GLY A 774 34.73 -4.67 3.37
CA GLY A 774 35.51 -3.45 3.16
C GLY A 774 34.89 -2.56 2.08
N THR A 775 33.58 -2.35 2.17
CA THR A 775 32.80 -1.45 1.29
C THR A 775 31.69 -0.75 2.09
N ILE A 776 30.75 -0.10 1.40
CA ILE A 776 29.60 0.61 1.92
C ILE A 776 28.29 -0.16 1.68
N PRO A 777 27.24 0.06 2.50
CA PRO A 777 25.96 -0.65 2.34
C PRO A 777 25.31 -0.48 0.96
N TYR A 778 25.49 0.68 0.32
CA TYR A 778 25.00 0.92 -1.04
C TYR A 778 25.52 -0.12 -2.05
N GLU A 779 26.81 -0.46 -2.00
CA GLU A 779 27.41 -1.44 -2.92
C GLU A 779 26.81 -2.83 -2.69
N ILE A 780 26.58 -3.22 -1.43
CA ILE A 780 25.96 -4.50 -1.10
C ILE A 780 24.52 -4.58 -1.62
N MET A 781 23.69 -3.58 -1.32
CA MET A 781 22.28 -3.59 -1.71
C MET A 781 22.08 -3.52 -3.22
N THR A 782 22.84 -2.64 -3.91
CA THR A 782 22.77 -2.53 -5.38
C THR A 782 23.41 -3.72 -6.09
N GLY A 783 24.34 -4.43 -5.43
CA GLY A 783 24.95 -5.65 -5.94
C GLY A 783 24.03 -6.88 -5.94
N ILE A 784 22.86 -6.80 -5.30
CA ILE A 784 21.88 -7.90 -5.30
C ILE A 784 21.27 -8.03 -6.70
N SER A 785 21.61 -9.12 -7.39
CA SER A 785 21.20 -9.37 -8.76
C SER A 785 19.69 -9.36 -8.92
N GLN A 786 19.18 -8.85 -10.04
CA GLN A 786 17.74 -8.85 -10.37
C GLN A 786 17.13 -10.26 -10.46
N ARG A 787 17.96 -11.31 -10.56
CA ARG A 787 17.50 -12.71 -10.47
C ARG A 787 16.98 -13.09 -9.09
N VAL A 788 17.43 -12.38 -8.04
CA VAL A 788 16.88 -12.52 -6.69
C VAL A 788 15.49 -11.90 -6.68
N LYS A 789 14.48 -12.66 -6.25
CA LYS A 789 13.10 -12.19 -6.27
C LYS A 789 12.87 -11.15 -5.17
N ARG A 790 12.37 -9.97 -5.53
CA ARG A 790 11.90 -8.96 -4.56
C ARG A 790 10.48 -9.28 -4.11
N VAL A 791 10.21 -9.23 -2.82
CA VAL A 791 8.89 -9.42 -2.22
C VAL A 791 8.58 -8.21 -1.36
N TYR A 792 7.48 -7.51 -1.66
CA TYR A 792 7.06 -6.32 -0.91
C TYR A 792 5.92 -6.71 0.01
N PHE A 793 5.95 -6.20 1.24
CA PHE A 793 4.90 -6.43 2.22
C PHE A 793 4.67 -5.17 3.05
N GLN A 794 3.50 -5.10 3.69
CA GLN A 794 3.11 -4.01 4.56
C GLN A 794 2.58 -4.63 5.86
N GLU A 795 3.19 -4.27 6.99
CA GLU A 795 2.78 -4.67 8.34
C GLU A 795 1.73 -3.73 8.94
#